data_AF-A0A6G4U4I1-F1
#
_entry.id   AF-A0A6G4U4I1-F1
#
_cell.length_a   1.000
_cell.length_b   1.000
_cell.length_c   1.000
_cell.angle_alpha   90.00
_cell.angle_beta   90.00
_cell.angle_gamma   90.00
#
_symmetry.space_group_name_H-M   'P 1'
#
loop_
_entity.id
_entity.type
_entity.pdbx_description
1 polymer ?
#
loop_
_entity_poly.entity_id
_entity_poly.type
_entity_poly.pdbx_seq_one_letter_code
_entity_poly.pdbx_strand_id
1 'polypeptide(L)'
;MPYAATPAASRALLIGAGHFTHGADFERLDAAHRNIQVLRDALTAPQTGLLRPSGVRLLTDPPDRDTVLRAIDGAQKRSTDLLLVYYAGHGFHNLDTGELYLAVRESSLDRPGLTGLSVADLMAQLSTGRSRRVVLILDCCFSGNFPLDLLPDGRAVSLITSSGFNALVSPGEVAGAPSPFTAALAEVLREGVSPDEYVTVQSLGARLRELAEDKENTAQPFPYHPREISTSGGADTVLSLALGTTRVPVEQQLRRAARRAVGLVPPPRALWHPALPNRVLSVGMGLVLLAGGITGYLYATREDPCPPPLELRMATAPEEVAPMSELVEEFEKSGADHADNGRARDCRTARITVYGTGLDALGSAFAHAGDWGGGARGALADVGPQPDLWAAQSSAEVELIKGGLSGLGGQQRETFFSTARMAGDRPVLVLTDAARKRLGLKDTDGTVGTTDWPRLRAALKREDGERLRLLRPNPAVSGVGLGHALGMYARERVTDQPFTYSEGVLDDQAIRQLETEVISQARSVSDAGQALCELRTAARNGTGDEADAPAGALVTGRQAQLLIDGEPLGGQCPGGSPPAAPSDFQRYELRGVPRLDYPLVSVRWQAADRRARDAAIAAFRSWLKSPAGRGEVEAAGYERQATLGVDIGGTELDDRLDSFRAAHPDLRLTVLFDVSASMRERGRFEAAREAVEESLGRLGAKDRFALRTYPAGKDGGGTAEVTEGWREPGAGLGLERSALRPEGQRQADLLEAVREATEGGPEDGTQHAVLLVTDGDYLKGEPPRTSQLRALGRELHRRGIPVVVASMRPYGCADSKAAPHEPGALAHASGGACAALSGDLPAQLSRAVAALTEGKGR
;
A
#
# COMPACT_ATOMS: atom_id res chain seq x y z
N MET A 1 -19.12 0.62 -25.56
CA MET A 1 -18.84 1.93 -26.20
C MET A 1 -17.37 2.22 -25.96
N PRO A 2 -16.58 2.62 -26.98
CA PRO A 2 -15.14 2.84 -26.80
C PRO A 2 -14.88 3.96 -25.80
N TYR A 3 -13.89 3.78 -24.93
CA TYR A 3 -13.58 4.73 -23.86
C TYR A 3 -12.64 5.82 -24.38
N ALA A 4 -13.21 6.95 -24.77
CA ALA A 4 -12.43 8.13 -25.17
C ALA A 4 -12.06 8.97 -23.94
N ALA A 5 -10.81 8.85 -23.51
CA ALA A 5 -10.30 9.59 -22.36
C ALA A 5 -10.21 11.10 -22.64
N THR A 6 -10.44 11.90 -21.61
CA THR A 6 -10.46 13.37 -21.69
C THR A 6 -9.05 13.92 -21.85
N PRO A 7 -8.70 14.64 -22.95
CA PRO A 7 -7.32 15.05 -23.23
C PRO A 7 -6.66 15.91 -22.14
N ALA A 8 -7.46 16.69 -21.39
CA ALA A 8 -6.98 17.57 -20.33
C ALA A 8 -6.55 16.82 -19.05
N ALA A 9 -7.18 15.68 -18.76
CA ALA A 9 -6.94 14.82 -17.60
C ALA A 9 -6.08 13.59 -17.95
N SER A 10 -5.53 13.57 -19.16
CA SER A 10 -4.71 12.48 -19.67
C SER A 10 -3.27 12.94 -19.87
N ARG A 11 -2.31 12.05 -19.59
CA ARG A 11 -0.88 12.30 -19.78
C ARG A 11 -0.24 11.14 -20.53
N ALA A 12 0.86 11.43 -21.21
CA ALA A 12 1.76 10.38 -21.68
C ALA A 12 3.20 10.65 -21.26
N LEU A 13 3.92 9.59 -20.93
CA LEU A 13 5.35 9.62 -20.68
C LEU A 13 6.04 8.65 -21.64
N LEU A 14 6.90 9.19 -22.53
CA LEU A 14 7.61 8.39 -23.52
C LEU A 14 9.10 8.37 -23.18
N ILE A 15 9.62 7.19 -22.88
CA ILE A 15 10.96 6.95 -22.34
C ILE A 15 11.81 6.28 -23.42
N GLY A 16 12.98 6.84 -23.73
CA GLY A 16 13.90 6.29 -24.72
C GLY A 16 15.31 6.19 -24.16
N ALA A 17 15.79 4.98 -23.88
CA ALA A 17 17.14 4.70 -23.39
C ALA A 17 17.99 4.08 -24.52
N GLY A 18 18.88 4.89 -25.08
CA GLY A 18 19.77 4.55 -26.17
C GLY A 18 21.25 4.58 -25.79
N HIS A 19 21.68 5.36 -24.78
CA HIS A 19 23.09 5.47 -24.38
C HIS A 19 23.31 4.92 -22.98
N PHE A 20 24.40 4.19 -22.76
CA PHE A 20 24.67 3.46 -21.51
C PHE A 20 26.10 3.67 -20.99
N THR A 21 26.24 3.78 -19.67
CA THR A 21 27.51 4.02 -18.96
C THR A 21 28.38 2.76 -18.96
N HIS A 22 27.78 1.58 -18.85
CA HIS A 22 28.45 0.29 -18.97
C HIS A 22 28.38 -0.23 -20.41
N GLY A 23 29.03 0.48 -21.35
CA GLY A 23 28.90 0.22 -22.80
C GLY A 23 29.41 -1.14 -23.30
N ALA A 24 30.11 -1.92 -22.46
CA ALA A 24 30.48 -3.30 -22.75
C ALA A 24 29.33 -4.29 -22.49
N ASP A 25 28.39 -3.94 -21.59
CA ASP A 25 27.21 -4.74 -21.26
C ASP A 25 26.05 -4.44 -22.20
N PHE A 26 25.90 -3.17 -22.59
CA PHE A 26 24.80 -2.69 -23.44
C PHE A 26 25.31 -1.81 -24.58
N GLU A 27 25.14 -2.29 -25.80
CA GLU A 27 25.49 -1.51 -26.99
C GLU A 27 24.59 -0.27 -27.16
N ARG A 28 25.11 0.75 -27.83
CA ARG A 28 24.38 2.00 -28.05
C ARG A 28 23.23 1.80 -29.06
N LEU A 29 22.03 2.31 -28.73
CA LEU A 29 20.82 2.20 -29.54
C LEU A 29 20.21 3.58 -29.84
N ASP A 30 20.73 4.26 -30.86
CA ASP A 30 20.27 5.62 -31.23
C ASP A 30 18.80 5.69 -31.70
N ALA A 31 18.23 4.58 -32.19
CA ALA A 31 16.83 4.51 -32.61
C ALA A 31 15.84 4.79 -31.46
N ALA A 32 16.19 4.47 -30.20
CA ALA A 32 15.33 4.68 -29.03
C ALA A 32 14.98 6.17 -28.83
N HIS A 33 15.88 7.08 -29.21
CA HIS A 33 15.63 8.53 -29.15
C HIS A 33 14.70 8.99 -30.28
N ARG A 34 14.84 8.41 -31.48
CA ARG A 34 13.96 8.75 -32.61
C ARG A 34 12.53 8.25 -32.39
N ASN A 35 12.38 7.07 -31.79
CA ASN A 35 11.10 6.45 -31.47
C ASN A 35 10.18 7.34 -30.64
N ILE A 36 10.66 7.87 -29.52
CA ILE A 36 9.84 8.69 -28.63
C ILE A 36 9.42 10.03 -29.26
N GLN A 37 10.18 10.56 -30.22
CA GLN A 37 9.81 11.77 -30.94
C GLN A 37 8.67 11.49 -31.94
N VAL A 38 8.81 10.44 -32.75
CA VAL A 38 7.80 10.06 -33.77
C VAL A 38 6.46 9.71 -33.10
N LEU A 39 6.49 9.01 -31.97
CA LEU A 39 5.28 8.62 -31.26
C LEU A 39 4.58 9.80 -30.57
N ARG A 40 5.33 10.78 -30.04
CA ARG A 40 4.74 12.02 -29.51
C ARG A 40 3.97 12.77 -30.58
N ASP A 41 4.56 12.89 -31.77
CA ASP A 41 3.97 13.65 -32.86
C ASP A 41 2.66 12.98 -33.34
N ALA A 42 2.58 11.66 -33.33
CA ALA A 42 1.35 10.92 -33.63
C ALA A 42 0.25 11.07 -32.55
N LEU A 43 0.59 10.93 -31.27
CA LEU A 43 -0.38 11.02 -30.16
C LEU A 43 -0.96 12.43 -29.96
N THR A 44 -0.30 13.45 -30.53
CA THR A 44 -0.66 14.87 -30.36
C THR A 44 -0.99 15.58 -31.67
N ALA A 45 -1.12 14.81 -32.77
CA ALA A 45 -1.45 15.32 -34.08
C ALA A 45 -2.78 16.12 -34.03
N PRO A 46 -2.86 17.37 -34.52
CA PRO A 46 -3.99 18.25 -34.25
C PRO A 46 -5.39 17.75 -34.65
N GLN A 47 -5.48 16.84 -35.63
CA GLN A 47 -6.76 16.34 -36.16
C GLN A 47 -7.14 14.95 -35.65
N THR A 48 -6.16 14.14 -35.24
CA THR A 48 -6.35 12.71 -34.91
C THR A 48 -5.80 12.33 -33.54
N GLY A 49 -4.83 13.07 -33.02
CA GLY A 49 -4.24 12.83 -31.71
C GLY A 49 -5.23 13.05 -30.57
N LEU A 50 -5.28 12.10 -29.65
CA LEU A 50 -6.13 12.19 -28.47
C LEU A 50 -5.54 13.12 -27.41
N LEU A 51 -4.21 13.24 -27.30
CA LEU A 51 -3.56 13.97 -26.23
C LEU A 51 -3.15 15.37 -26.68
N ARG A 52 -3.16 16.33 -25.75
CA ARG A 52 -2.58 17.66 -26.00
C ARG A 52 -1.05 17.58 -25.92
N PRO A 53 -0.29 18.37 -26.71
CA PRO A 53 1.17 18.39 -26.63
C PRO A 53 1.72 18.60 -25.21
N SER A 54 1.10 19.48 -24.42
CA SER A 54 1.50 19.76 -23.03
C SER A 54 1.25 18.60 -22.06
N GLY A 55 0.43 17.62 -22.44
CA GLY A 55 0.17 16.41 -21.68
C GLY A 55 1.18 15.29 -21.95
N VAL A 56 2.07 15.44 -22.93
CA VAL A 56 3.07 14.42 -23.30
C VAL A 56 4.47 14.85 -22.90
N ARG A 57 5.14 14.05 -22.06
CA ARG A 57 6.49 14.28 -21.57
C ARG A 57 7.45 13.24 -22.14
N LEU A 58 8.61 13.68 -22.63
CA LEU A 58 9.69 12.80 -23.10
C LEU A 58 10.76 12.65 -22.01
N LEU A 59 11.29 11.44 -21.84
CA LEU A 59 12.40 11.13 -20.94
C LEU A 59 13.49 10.37 -21.71
N THR A 60 14.54 11.07 -22.11
CA THR A 60 15.65 10.52 -22.90
C THR A 60 16.80 10.10 -22.00
N ASP A 61 17.28 8.87 -22.19
CA ASP A 61 18.37 8.23 -21.42
C ASP A 61 18.26 8.49 -19.91
N PRO A 62 17.20 8.02 -19.24
CA PRO A 62 17.13 8.13 -17.80
C PRO A 62 18.39 7.51 -17.16
N PRO A 63 19.05 8.20 -16.22
CA PRO A 63 20.27 7.69 -15.60
C PRO A 63 20.02 6.38 -14.87
N ASP A 64 18.90 6.28 -14.14
CA ASP A 64 18.54 5.14 -13.31
C ASP A 64 17.04 4.81 -13.34
N ARG A 65 16.68 3.66 -12.76
CA ARG A 65 15.31 3.12 -12.72
C ARG A 65 14.36 4.02 -11.95
N ASP A 66 14.82 4.60 -10.84
CA ASP A 66 13.99 5.44 -9.97
C ASP A 66 13.64 6.77 -10.64
N THR A 67 14.50 7.28 -11.55
CA THR A 67 14.20 8.46 -12.35
C THR A 67 13.05 8.19 -13.32
N VAL A 68 12.97 6.98 -13.88
CA VAL A 68 11.83 6.54 -14.68
C VAL A 68 10.58 6.42 -13.81
N LEU A 69 10.66 5.73 -12.66
CA LEU A 69 9.52 5.54 -11.75
C LEU A 69 8.97 6.86 -11.20
N ARG A 70 9.83 7.83 -10.84
CA ARG A 70 9.42 9.18 -10.44
C ARG A 70 8.80 9.98 -11.59
N ALA A 71 9.31 9.82 -12.82
CA ALA A 71 8.71 10.49 -13.97
C ALA A 71 7.30 9.95 -14.25
N ILE A 72 7.11 8.64 -14.05
CA ILE A 72 5.80 7.96 -14.11
C ILE A 72 4.89 8.47 -12.99
N ASP A 73 5.33 8.47 -11.72
CA ASP A 73 4.59 9.03 -10.59
C ASP A 73 4.17 10.49 -10.84
N GLY A 74 5.09 11.31 -11.36
CA GLY A 74 4.79 12.69 -11.73
C GLY A 74 3.76 12.82 -12.85
N ALA A 75 3.78 11.93 -13.84
CA ALA A 75 2.77 11.88 -14.89
C ALA A 75 1.41 11.41 -14.34
N GLN A 76 1.41 10.34 -13.53
CA GLN A 76 0.25 9.77 -12.84
C GLN A 76 -0.48 10.78 -11.97
N LYS A 77 0.26 11.60 -11.21
CA LYS A 77 -0.31 12.67 -10.39
C LYS A 77 -1.06 13.73 -11.21
N ARG A 78 -0.74 13.86 -12.50
CA ARG A 78 -1.37 14.82 -13.41
C ARG A 78 -2.30 14.18 -14.44
N SER A 79 -2.45 12.85 -14.41
CA SER A 79 -3.41 12.10 -15.21
C SER A 79 -4.39 11.34 -14.33
N THR A 80 -5.65 11.75 -14.35
CA THR A 80 -6.74 11.01 -13.68
C THR A 80 -7.56 10.19 -14.67
N ASP A 81 -7.41 10.43 -15.97
CA ASP A 81 -8.18 9.74 -17.00
C ASP A 81 -7.33 8.69 -17.74
N LEU A 82 -6.51 9.06 -18.72
CA LEU A 82 -5.56 8.15 -19.37
C LEU A 82 -4.12 8.48 -19.00
N LEU A 83 -3.36 7.48 -18.59
CA LEU A 83 -1.90 7.52 -18.61
C LEU A 83 -1.36 6.55 -19.65
N LEU A 84 -0.64 7.06 -20.63
CA LEU A 84 0.13 6.22 -21.55
C LEU A 84 1.61 6.28 -21.19
N VAL A 85 2.23 5.13 -20.96
CA VAL A 85 3.69 5.02 -20.79
C VAL A 85 4.26 4.17 -21.92
N TYR A 86 5.28 4.69 -22.58
CA TYR A 86 5.99 3.99 -23.63
C TYR A 86 7.47 3.91 -23.25
N TYR A 87 8.09 2.75 -23.42
CA TYR A 87 9.52 2.57 -23.23
C TYR A 87 10.16 1.96 -24.48
N ALA A 88 11.29 2.52 -24.91
CA ALA A 88 12.18 1.95 -25.92
C ALA A 88 13.63 1.91 -25.44
N GLY A 89 14.30 0.77 -25.65
CA GLY A 89 15.69 0.56 -25.24
C GLY A 89 16.02 -0.92 -25.11
N HIS A 90 17.13 -1.25 -24.45
CA HIS A 90 17.44 -2.66 -24.17
C HIS A 90 16.48 -3.25 -23.15
N GLY A 91 16.06 -4.48 -23.42
CA GLY A 91 15.39 -5.36 -22.47
C GLY A 91 16.29 -6.58 -22.29
N PHE A 92 16.50 -6.99 -21.05
CA PHE A 92 17.41 -8.09 -20.72
C PHE A 92 16.88 -8.84 -19.52
N HIS A 93 17.31 -10.09 -19.39
CA HIS A 93 16.87 -10.96 -18.31
C HIS A 93 17.98 -11.20 -17.31
N ASN A 94 17.59 -11.37 -16.06
CA ASN A 94 18.44 -12.07 -15.12
C ASN A 94 18.41 -13.57 -15.49
N LEU A 95 19.55 -14.14 -15.90
CA LEU A 95 19.64 -15.52 -16.39
C LEU A 95 19.27 -16.56 -15.32
N ASP A 96 19.36 -16.20 -14.04
CA ASP A 96 19.04 -17.09 -12.92
C ASP A 96 17.55 -17.10 -12.57
N THR A 97 16.85 -15.97 -12.73
CA THR A 97 15.43 -15.82 -12.36
C THR A 97 14.48 -15.75 -13.54
N GLY A 98 15.00 -15.51 -14.75
CA GLY A 98 14.22 -15.33 -15.96
C GLY A 98 13.41 -14.03 -16.02
N GLU A 99 13.52 -13.16 -15.02
CA GLU A 99 12.73 -11.92 -14.93
C GLU A 99 13.20 -10.85 -15.93
N LEU A 100 12.24 -10.11 -16.52
CA LEU A 100 12.51 -9.08 -17.52
C LEU A 100 12.85 -7.72 -16.88
N TYR A 101 13.99 -7.17 -17.28
CA TYR A 101 14.47 -5.84 -16.91
C TYR A 101 14.60 -4.94 -18.13
N LEU A 102 14.27 -3.66 -17.94
CA LEU A 102 14.43 -2.58 -18.90
C LEU A 102 15.67 -1.78 -18.53
N ALA A 103 16.59 -1.64 -19.47
CA ALA A 103 17.84 -0.93 -19.24
C ALA A 103 17.61 0.59 -19.14
N VAL A 104 18.24 1.18 -18.15
CA VAL A 104 18.43 2.63 -18.03
C VAL A 104 19.93 2.91 -18.20
N ARG A 105 20.34 4.16 -18.39
CA ARG A 105 21.72 4.47 -18.80
C ARG A 105 22.78 3.81 -17.92
N GLU A 106 22.57 3.72 -16.62
CA GLU A 106 23.54 3.13 -15.67
C GLU A 106 23.31 1.63 -15.37
N SER A 107 22.44 0.95 -16.11
CA SER A 107 22.24 -0.50 -15.98
C SER A 107 23.51 -1.29 -16.30
N SER A 108 23.69 -2.43 -15.62
CA SER A 108 24.76 -3.40 -15.86
C SER A 108 24.21 -4.83 -15.78
N LEU A 109 24.71 -5.71 -16.66
CA LEU A 109 24.31 -7.11 -16.75
C LEU A 109 24.80 -7.96 -15.56
N ASP A 110 25.88 -7.54 -14.90
CA ASP A 110 26.42 -8.24 -13.73
C ASP A 110 25.49 -8.11 -12.51
N ARG A 111 24.67 -7.06 -12.45
CA ARG A 111 23.74 -6.78 -11.35
C ARG A 111 22.38 -6.32 -11.89
N PRO A 112 21.67 -7.19 -12.61
CA PRO A 112 20.48 -6.85 -13.38
C PRO A 112 19.36 -6.35 -12.45
N GLY A 113 19.12 -7.07 -11.35
CA GLY A 113 18.11 -6.76 -10.32
C GLY A 113 18.28 -5.42 -9.61
N LEU A 114 19.50 -4.87 -9.60
CA LEU A 114 19.84 -3.66 -8.85
C LEU A 114 19.89 -2.41 -9.72
N THR A 115 20.26 -2.57 -10.99
CA THR A 115 20.57 -1.43 -11.87
C THR A 115 19.63 -1.35 -13.08
N GLY A 116 18.95 -2.45 -13.44
CA GLY A 116 17.86 -2.47 -14.40
C GLY A 116 16.52 -2.11 -13.77
N LEU A 117 15.58 -1.63 -14.57
CA LEU A 117 14.19 -1.47 -14.15
C LEU A 117 13.42 -2.75 -14.45
N SER A 118 13.18 -3.60 -13.43
CA SER A 118 12.27 -4.73 -13.61
C SER A 118 10.90 -4.26 -14.11
N VAL A 119 10.31 -5.05 -14.98
CA VAL A 119 8.95 -4.79 -15.46
C VAL A 119 7.92 -4.96 -14.34
N ALA A 120 8.20 -5.79 -13.33
CA ALA A 120 7.40 -5.88 -12.11
C ALA A 120 7.33 -4.54 -11.37
N ASP A 121 8.45 -3.86 -11.16
CA ASP A 121 8.46 -2.58 -10.45
C ASP A 121 7.88 -1.45 -11.31
N LEU A 122 8.11 -1.49 -12.62
CA LEU A 122 7.45 -0.58 -13.55
C LEU A 122 5.92 -0.71 -13.43
N MET A 123 5.40 -1.94 -13.40
CA MET A 123 3.98 -2.20 -13.31
C MET A 123 3.41 -1.93 -11.93
N ALA A 124 4.15 -2.23 -10.88
CA ALA A 124 3.79 -1.83 -9.52
C ALA A 124 3.63 -0.32 -9.46
N GLN A 125 4.60 0.45 -9.98
CA GLN A 125 4.50 1.90 -10.03
C GLN A 125 3.33 2.36 -10.91
N LEU A 126 3.14 1.81 -12.11
CA LEU A 126 2.01 2.18 -12.98
C LEU A 126 0.64 1.91 -12.33
N SER A 127 0.58 0.87 -11.48
CA SER A 127 -0.61 0.50 -10.74
C SER A 127 -0.89 1.44 -9.56
N THR A 128 0.09 2.21 -9.06
CA THR A 128 -0.15 3.22 -8.00
C THR A 128 -0.88 4.47 -8.50
N GLY A 129 -0.83 4.74 -9.81
CA GLY A 129 -1.46 5.90 -10.41
C GLY A 129 -2.98 5.77 -10.39
N ARG A 130 -3.70 6.88 -10.48
CA ARG A 130 -5.18 6.89 -10.42
C ARG A 130 -5.85 7.08 -11.79
N SER A 131 -5.06 7.00 -12.86
CA SER A 131 -5.60 7.08 -14.22
C SER A 131 -6.53 5.91 -14.46
N ARG A 132 -7.78 6.20 -14.84
CA ARG A 132 -8.82 5.21 -15.13
C ARG A 132 -8.37 4.20 -16.18
N ARG A 133 -7.60 4.66 -17.18
CA ARG A 133 -6.96 3.82 -18.19
C ARG A 133 -5.46 3.97 -18.09
N VAL A 134 -4.74 2.87 -18.09
CA VAL A 134 -3.28 2.86 -18.21
C VAL A 134 -2.89 2.04 -19.42
N VAL A 135 -2.09 2.62 -20.30
CA VAL A 135 -1.58 1.91 -21.47
C VAL A 135 -0.06 1.89 -21.38
N LEU A 136 0.52 0.70 -21.24
CA LEU A 136 1.95 0.46 -21.29
C LEU A 136 2.32 -0.14 -22.64
N ILE A 137 3.32 0.44 -23.30
CA ILE A 137 3.86 -0.09 -24.55
C ILE A 137 5.37 -0.28 -24.39
N LEU A 138 5.84 -1.52 -24.59
CA LEU A 138 7.24 -1.90 -24.43
C LEU A 138 7.86 -2.25 -25.78
N ASP A 139 8.78 -1.41 -26.25
CA ASP A 139 9.59 -1.64 -27.44
C ASP A 139 11.02 -2.02 -27.07
N CYS A 140 11.21 -3.28 -26.69
CA CYS A 140 12.51 -3.82 -26.33
C CYS A 140 12.58 -5.34 -26.56
N CYS A 141 13.82 -5.84 -26.61
CA CYS A 141 14.07 -7.27 -26.61
C CYS A 141 13.37 -7.94 -25.43
N PHE A 142 12.85 -9.12 -25.70
CA PHE A 142 12.13 -9.97 -24.75
C PHE A 142 10.92 -9.34 -24.08
N SER A 143 10.36 -8.25 -24.60
CA SER A 143 9.17 -7.60 -24.04
C SER A 143 7.98 -8.56 -23.90
N GLY A 144 7.85 -9.58 -24.77
CA GLY A 144 6.82 -10.61 -24.65
C GLY A 144 6.99 -11.59 -23.47
N ASN A 145 8.10 -11.50 -22.73
CA ASN A 145 8.28 -12.15 -21.43
C ASN A 145 7.69 -11.37 -20.28
N PHE A 146 7.03 -10.25 -20.55
CA PHE A 146 6.24 -9.55 -19.56
C PHE A 146 5.34 -10.57 -18.81
N PRO A 147 5.51 -10.72 -17.50
CA PRO A 147 4.69 -11.63 -16.71
C PRO A 147 3.25 -11.12 -16.69
N LEU A 148 2.33 -11.82 -17.38
CA LEU A 148 0.97 -11.34 -17.60
C LEU A 148 0.13 -11.26 -16.33
N ASP A 149 0.52 -11.99 -15.30
CA ASP A 149 0.02 -11.92 -13.93
C ASP A 149 0.29 -10.57 -13.25
N LEU A 150 1.24 -9.77 -13.77
CA LEU A 150 1.44 -8.38 -13.33
C LEU A 150 0.44 -7.41 -13.94
N LEU A 151 -0.31 -7.82 -14.97
CA LEU A 151 -1.44 -7.00 -15.43
C LEU A 151 -2.56 -7.17 -14.42
N PRO A 152 -2.99 -6.08 -13.77
CA PRO A 152 -4.00 -6.20 -12.74
C PRO A 152 -5.33 -6.62 -13.37
N ASP A 153 -5.90 -7.69 -12.83
CA ASP A 153 -7.29 -8.01 -13.06
C ASP A 153 -8.17 -6.95 -12.38
N GLY A 154 -9.25 -6.54 -13.04
CA GLY A 154 -10.17 -5.52 -12.48
C GLY A 154 -9.88 -4.07 -12.86
N ARG A 155 -8.65 -3.73 -13.30
CA ARG A 155 -8.31 -2.38 -13.77
C ARG A 155 -8.12 -2.35 -15.28
N ALA A 156 -8.60 -1.30 -15.93
CA ALA A 156 -8.41 -1.12 -17.35
C ALA A 156 -6.94 -0.77 -17.68
N VAL A 157 -6.12 -1.80 -17.82
CA VAL A 157 -4.71 -1.69 -18.19
C VAL A 157 -4.50 -2.44 -19.49
N SER A 158 -3.75 -1.82 -20.39
CA SER A 158 -3.37 -2.42 -21.65
C SER A 158 -1.86 -2.47 -21.77
N LEU A 159 -1.35 -3.63 -22.15
CA LEU A 159 0.03 -3.85 -22.52
C LEU A 159 0.11 -4.14 -24.01
N ILE A 160 1.04 -3.46 -24.68
CA ILE A 160 1.46 -3.83 -26.03
C ILE A 160 2.97 -4.08 -26.00
N THR A 161 3.39 -5.29 -26.34
CA THR A 161 4.81 -5.66 -26.45
C THR A 161 5.24 -5.67 -27.91
N SER A 162 6.51 -5.35 -28.20
CA SER A 162 7.04 -5.41 -29.56
C SER A 162 7.57 -6.79 -29.96
N SER A 163 7.93 -7.64 -28.99
CA SER A 163 8.40 -9.00 -29.23
C SER A 163 7.53 -10.07 -28.55
N GLY A 164 7.70 -11.32 -28.98
CA GLY A 164 7.11 -12.50 -28.35
C GLY A 164 7.89 -12.99 -27.12
N PHE A 165 7.40 -14.07 -26.50
CA PHE A 165 8.06 -14.69 -25.34
C PHE A 165 9.46 -15.21 -25.74
N ASN A 166 10.48 -14.82 -24.98
CA ASN A 166 11.91 -15.12 -25.16
C ASN A 166 12.47 -14.70 -26.52
N ALA A 167 11.87 -13.71 -27.18
CA ALA A 167 12.28 -13.24 -28.50
C ALA A 167 12.99 -11.88 -28.44
N LEU A 168 14.11 -11.77 -29.17
CA LEU A 168 14.77 -10.51 -29.49
C LEU A 168 13.95 -9.72 -30.54
N VAL A 169 14.20 -8.41 -30.63
CA VAL A 169 13.60 -7.55 -31.66
C VAL A 169 14.64 -6.56 -32.18
N SER A 170 14.63 -6.33 -33.49
CA SER A 170 15.63 -5.48 -34.14
C SER A 170 15.31 -4.00 -33.91
N PRO A 171 16.32 -3.16 -33.60
CA PRO A 171 16.13 -1.71 -33.54
C PRO A 171 15.96 -1.06 -34.93
N GLY A 172 16.08 -1.86 -36.01
CA GLY A 172 16.08 -1.42 -37.40
C GLY A 172 17.49 -1.33 -37.99
N GLU A 173 17.62 -1.50 -39.32
CA GLU A 173 18.92 -1.54 -39.99
C GLU A 173 19.49 -0.15 -40.33
N VAL A 174 18.62 0.88 -40.38
CA VAL A 174 19.01 2.24 -40.74
C VAL A 174 19.28 3.07 -39.48
N ALA A 175 20.55 3.41 -39.26
CA ALA A 175 20.96 4.21 -38.11
C ALA A 175 20.21 5.57 -38.06
N GLY A 176 19.56 5.85 -36.93
CA GLY A 176 18.81 7.10 -36.71
C GLY A 176 17.36 7.12 -37.21
N ALA A 177 16.88 6.05 -37.87
CA ALA A 177 15.46 5.85 -38.16
C ALA A 177 14.72 5.28 -36.92
N PRO A 178 13.38 5.41 -36.83
CA PRO A 178 12.64 4.71 -35.78
C PRO A 178 12.68 3.19 -36.01
N SER A 179 12.52 2.42 -34.93
CA SER A 179 12.40 0.97 -35.03
C SER A 179 11.18 0.58 -35.90
N PRO A 180 11.23 -0.56 -36.60
CA PRO A 180 10.13 -1.01 -37.45
C PRO A 180 8.79 -1.18 -36.70
N PHE A 181 8.84 -1.64 -35.45
CA PHE A 181 7.65 -1.72 -34.59
C PHE A 181 7.06 -0.33 -34.30
N THR A 182 7.90 0.63 -33.90
CA THR A 182 7.42 1.97 -33.56
C THR A 182 6.97 2.76 -34.79
N ALA A 183 7.58 2.53 -35.94
CA ALA A 183 7.11 3.07 -37.21
C ALA A 183 5.67 2.61 -37.53
N ALA A 184 5.41 1.30 -37.44
CA ALA A 184 4.09 0.72 -37.66
C ALA A 184 3.04 1.21 -36.61
N LEU A 185 3.43 1.27 -35.33
CA LEU A 185 2.59 1.82 -34.25
C LEU A 185 2.15 3.26 -34.55
N ALA A 186 3.08 4.12 -34.95
CA ALA A 186 2.80 5.52 -35.24
C ALA A 186 2.00 5.69 -36.55
N GLU A 187 2.11 4.79 -37.52
CA GLU A 187 1.29 4.77 -38.73
C GLU A 187 -0.18 4.51 -38.40
N VAL A 188 -0.48 3.42 -37.69
CA VAL A 188 -1.86 3.05 -37.34
C VAL A 188 -2.55 4.13 -36.50
N LEU A 189 -1.84 4.73 -35.54
CA LEU A 189 -2.38 5.83 -34.73
C LEU A 189 -2.70 7.09 -35.55
N ARG A 190 -2.00 7.33 -36.67
CA ARG A 190 -2.26 8.50 -37.52
C ARG A 190 -3.32 8.24 -38.57
N GLU A 191 -3.31 7.06 -39.17
CA GLU A 191 -4.16 6.74 -40.32
C GLU A 191 -5.51 6.13 -39.92
N GLY A 192 -5.60 5.52 -38.73
CA GLY A 192 -6.80 4.86 -38.25
C GLY A 192 -6.97 3.42 -38.72
N VAL A 193 -7.94 2.72 -38.15
CA VAL A 193 -8.20 1.28 -38.41
C VAL A 193 -9.45 1.03 -39.25
N SER A 194 -10.46 1.90 -39.14
CA SER A 194 -11.78 1.78 -39.78
C SER A 194 -12.48 3.14 -39.88
N PRO A 195 -13.33 3.41 -40.88
CA PRO A 195 -13.97 4.72 -41.07
C PRO A 195 -15.04 5.08 -40.07
N ASP A 196 -15.57 4.10 -39.35
CA ASP A 196 -16.67 4.31 -38.42
C ASP A 196 -16.25 4.13 -36.95
N GLU A 197 -14.97 3.80 -36.70
CA GLU A 197 -14.45 3.54 -35.35
C GLU A 197 -13.07 4.18 -35.11
N TYR A 198 -12.93 4.84 -33.96
CA TYR A 198 -11.66 5.39 -33.50
C TYR A 198 -10.66 4.29 -33.12
N VAL A 199 -9.37 4.61 -33.12
CA VAL A 199 -8.32 3.65 -32.77
C VAL A 199 -8.33 3.40 -31.27
N THR A 200 -8.87 2.25 -30.87
CA THR A 200 -8.76 1.68 -29.53
C THR A 200 -7.50 0.83 -29.36
N VAL A 201 -7.08 0.53 -28.13
CA VAL A 201 -5.96 -0.39 -27.85
C VAL A 201 -6.18 -1.74 -28.55
N GLN A 202 -7.38 -2.29 -28.49
CA GLN A 202 -7.72 -3.58 -29.11
C GLN A 202 -7.54 -3.55 -30.62
N SER A 203 -8.11 -2.53 -31.27
CA SER A 203 -8.04 -2.39 -32.74
C SER A 203 -6.61 -2.11 -33.21
N LEU A 204 -5.84 -1.36 -32.43
CA LEU A 204 -4.42 -1.11 -32.65
C LEU A 204 -3.61 -2.40 -32.55
N GLY A 205 -3.81 -3.18 -31.49
CA GLY A 205 -3.14 -4.45 -31.27
C GLY A 205 -3.43 -5.49 -32.35
N ALA A 206 -4.70 -5.60 -32.78
CA ALA A 206 -5.09 -6.45 -33.89
C ALA A 206 -4.40 -6.03 -35.20
N ARG A 207 -4.40 -4.73 -35.51
CA ARG A 207 -3.80 -4.22 -36.75
C ARG A 207 -2.27 -4.37 -36.77
N LEU A 208 -1.60 -4.17 -35.64
CA LEU A 208 -0.15 -4.38 -35.54
C LEU A 208 0.23 -5.84 -35.74
N ARG A 209 -0.59 -6.78 -35.26
CA ARG A 209 -0.35 -8.21 -35.49
C ARG A 209 -0.46 -8.59 -36.96
N GLU A 210 -1.41 -7.99 -37.69
CA GLU A 210 -1.50 -8.16 -39.14
C GLU A 210 -0.27 -7.61 -39.87
N LEU A 211 0.17 -6.39 -39.52
CA LEU A 211 1.37 -5.77 -40.11
C LEU A 211 2.65 -6.54 -39.78
N ALA A 212 2.71 -7.24 -38.64
CA ALA A 212 3.85 -8.06 -38.29
C ALA A 212 4.05 -9.26 -39.22
N GLU A 213 3.02 -9.68 -39.96
CA GLU A 213 3.10 -10.74 -40.98
C GLU A 213 3.65 -10.23 -42.32
N ASP A 214 3.83 -8.91 -42.47
CA ASP A 214 4.37 -8.32 -43.70
C ASP A 214 5.79 -8.82 -43.97
N LYS A 215 6.07 -9.06 -45.25
CA LYS A 215 7.34 -9.63 -45.70
C LYS A 215 8.54 -8.80 -45.26
N GLU A 216 8.39 -7.48 -45.24
CA GLU A 216 9.46 -6.56 -44.81
C GLU A 216 9.78 -6.69 -43.32
N ASN A 217 8.80 -6.99 -42.47
CA ASN A 217 9.07 -7.31 -41.08
C ASN A 217 9.70 -8.70 -40.99
N THR A 218 9.04 -9.73 -41.53
CA THR A 218 9.49 -11.14 -41.40
C THR A 218 10.87 -11.44 -42.00
N ALA A 219 11.36 -10.60 -42.93
CA ALA A 219 12.69 -10.73 -43.50
C ALA A 219 13.81 -10.20 -42.59
N GLN A 220 13.48 -9.45 -41.53
CA GLN A 220 14.49 -8.92 -40.61
C GLN A 220 15.11 -10.04 -39.76
N PRO A 221 16.34 -9.86 -39.27
CA PRO A 221 17.01 -10.87 -38.43
C PRO A 221 16.23 -11.21 -37.16
N PHE A 222 15.67 -10.19 -36.50
CA PHE A 222 14.79 -10.34 -35.34
C PHE A 222 13.52 -9.51 -35.57
N PRO A 223 12.50 -10.05 -36.26
CA PRO A 223 11.27 -9.34 -36.59
C PRO A 223 10.45 -9.03 -35.34
N TYR A 224 9.64 -7.96 -35.38
CA TYR A 224 8.73 -7.65 -34.29
C TYR A 224 7.49 -8.55 -34.35
N HIS A 225 7.01 -8.98 -33.19
CA HIS A 225 5.85 -9.86 -33.03
C HIS A 225 4.98 -9.35 -31.91
N PRO A 226 4.04 -8.44 -32.21
CA PRO A 226 3.41 -7.65 -31.19
C PRO A 226 2.29 -8.42 -30.53
N ARG A 227 2.19 -8.27 -29.22
CA ARG A 227 1.09 -8.82 -28.42
C ARG A 227 0.41 -7.69 -27.71
N GLU A 228 -0.89 -7.56 -27.96
CA GLU A 228 -1.77 -6.71 -27.19
C GLU A 228 -2.53 -7.58 -26.20
N ILE A 229 -2.51 -7.13 -24.96
CA ILE A 229 -3.09 -7.83 -23.83
C ILE A 229 -3.69 -6.75 -22.95
N SER A 230 -5.00 -6.79 -22.79
CA SER A 230 -5.72 -5.81 -22.00
C SER A 230 -6.58 -6.49 -20.96
N THR A 231 -6.62 -5.89 -19.78
CA THR A 231 -7.49 -6.29 -18.69
C THR A 231 -8.65 -5.30 -18.53
N SER A 232 -9.77 -5.80 -18.00
CA SER A 232 -10.97 -5.03 -17.57
C SER A 232 -11.38 -3.87 -18.48
N GLY A 233 -11.68 -4.22 -19.73
CA GLY A 233 -12.13 -3.29 -20.74
C GLY A 233 -11.05 -2.36 -21.28
N GLY A 234 -9.80 -2.38 -20.77
CA GLY A 234 -8.68 -1.54 -21.25
C GLY A 234 -8.51 -1.53 -22.77
N ALA A 235 -8.84 -2.65 -23.40
CA ALA A 235 -8.83 -2.84 -24.85
C ALA A 235 -9.70 -1.80 -25.60
N ASP A 236 -10.79 -1.32 -25.00
CA ASP A 236 -11.69 -0.33 -25.60
C ASP A 236 -11.20 1.13 -25.46
N THR A 237 -10.06 1.35 -24.80
CA THR A 237 -9.48 2.68 -24.59
C THR A 237 -9.07 3.27 -25.93
N VAL A 238 -9.66 4.39 -26.30
CA VAL A 238 -9.26 5.13 -27.50
C VAL A 238 -7.89 5.75 -27.24
N LEU A 239 -6.97 5.59 -28.19
CA LEU A 239 -5.65 6.20 -28.19
C LEU A 239 -5.48 7.24 -29.31
N SER A 240 -6.31 7.15 -30.35
CA SER A 240 -6.37 8.13 -31.43
C SER A 240 -7.79 8.26 -31.97
N LEU A 241 -8.17 9.49 -32.28
CA LEU A 241 -9.43 9.85 -32.92
C LEU A 241 -9.36 9.72 -34.45
N ALA A 242 -8.28 9.14 -34.99
CA ALA A 242 -8.20 8.78 -36.40
C ALA A 242 -9.28 7.76 -36.76
N LEU A 243 -10.16 8.12 -37.70
CA LEU A 243 -11.03 7.17 -38.38
C LEU A 243 -10.28 6.69 -39.62
N GLY A 244 -10.04 5.38 -39.69
CA GLY A 244 -9.40 4.74 -40.83
C GLY A 244 -10.20 4.96 -42.11
N THR A 245 -9.61 4.81 -43.27
CA THR A 245 -10.43 4.60 -44.47
C THR A 245 -10.74 3.11 -44.56
N THR A 246 -11.91 2.67 -45.07
CA THR A 246 -12.16 1.23 -45.28
C THR A 246 -11.04 0.67 -46.16
N ARG A 247 -10.06 0.05 -45.52
CA ARG A 247 -9.20 -0.96 -46.13
C ARG A 247 -9.47 -2.27 -45.40
N VAL A 248 -10.73 -2.72 -45.44
CA VAL A 248 -10.89 -4.13 -45.84
C VAL A 248 -10.22 -4.17 -47.20
N PRO A 249 -9.17 -4.98 -47.46
CA PRO A 249 -8.68 -5.12 -48.80
C PRO A 249 -9.87 -5.54 -49.62
N VAL A 250 -10.33 -4.63 -50.47
CA VAL A 250 -11.44 -4.81 -51.37
C VAL A 250 -11.23 -6.12 -52.15
N GLU A 251 -9.98 -6.59 -52.30
CA GLU A 251 -9.66 -7.95 -52.74
C GLU A 251 -10.26 -9.12 -51.96
N GLN A 252 -10.41 -9.14 -50.64
CA GLN A 252 -11.00 -10.30 -49.95
C GLN A 252 -12.54 -10.31 -49.99
N GLN A 253 -13.17 -9.13 -49.89
CA GLN A 253 -14.62 -9.00 -50.08
C GLN A 253 -15.00 -9.13 -51.57
N LEU A 254 -14.21 -8.58 -52.49
CA LEU A 254 -14.37 -8.81 -53.94
C LEU A 254 -13.88 -10.19 -54.37
N ARG A 255 -12.95 -10.90 -53.72
CA ARG A 255 -12.70 -12.31 -54.10
C ARG A 255 -13.89 -13.20 -53.72
N ARG A 256 -14.63 -12.84 -52.66
CA ARG A 256 -15.90 -13.50 -52.29
C ARG A 256 -17.09 -13.02 -53.14
N ALA A 257 -17.14 -11.74 -53.55
CA ALA A 257 -18.22 -11.15 -54.34
C ALA A 257 -18.00 -11.16 -55.87
N ALA A 258 -16.80 -10.89 -56.36
CA ALA A 258 -16.39 -10.95 -57.77
C ALA A 258 -16.26 -12.38 -58.31
N ARG A 259 -16.00 -13.41 -57.47
CA ARG A 259 -16.26 -14.82 -57.86
C ARG A 259 -17.75 -15.09 -58.11
N ARG A 260 -18.65 -14.23 -57.62
CA ARG A 260 -20.09 -14.27 -57.91
C ARG A 260 -20.54 -13.29 -59.01
N ALA A 261 -19.73 -12.28 -59.39
CA ALA A 261 -20.18 -11.17 -60.25
C ALA A 261 -19.42 -10.96 -61.59
N VAL A 262 -18.21 -11.51 -61.80
CA VAL A 262 -17.42 -11.32 -63.05
C VAL A 262 -17.92 -12.19 -64.23
N GLY A 263 -19.06 -12.87 -64.08
CA GLY A 263 -19.70 -13.57 -65.19
C GLY A 263 -20.47 -12.68 -66.18
N LEU A 264 -20.69 -11.38 -65.90
CA LEU A 264 -21.67 -10.56 -66.63
C LEU A 264 -21.21 -9.10 -66.89
N VAL A 265 -20.74 -8.83 -68.13
CA VAL A 265 -21.02 -7.63 -68.99
C VAL A 265 -19.94 -6.49 -69.15
N PRO A 266 -19.71 -5.91 -70.38
CA PRO A 266 -18.56 -5.05 -70.77
C PRO A 266 -18.87 -3.52 -70.88
N PRO A 267 -17.89 -2.59 -71.13
CA PRO A 267 -18.10 -1.14 -70.93
C PRO A 267 -18.52 -0.35 -72.20
N PRO A 268 -19.24 0.80 -72.07
CA PRO A 268 -19.61 1.68 -73.19
C PRO A 268 -18.87 3.04 -73.21
N ARG A 269 -18.88 3.66 -74.39
CA ARG A 269 -18.35 5.00 -74.71
C ARG A 269 -19.44 6.09 -74.66
N ALA A 270 -18.99 7.29 -74.24
CA ALA A 270 -19.40 8.66 -74.61
C ALA A 270 -20.87 8.97 -74.96
N LEU A 271 -21.42 10.05 -74.38
CA LEU A 271 -22.10 11.15 -75.11
C LEU A 271 -22.55 12.27 -74.14
N TRP A 272 -22.16 13.50 -74.46
CA TRP A 272 -22.73 14.75 -73.94
C TRP A 272 -24.18 14.93 -74.42
N HIS A 273 -25.05 15.60 -73.64
CA HIS A 273 -25.96 16.67 -74.08
C HIS A 273 -26.70 17.33 -72.88
N PRO A 274 -27.10 18.61 -72.97
CA PRO A 274 -27.77 19.36 -71.89
C PRO A 274 -29.29 19.53 -72.12
N ALA A 275 -30.10 19.42 -71.05
CA ALA A 275 -31.33 20.19 -70.75
C ALA A 275 -32.29 19.42 -69.82
N LEU A 276 -32.63 19.99 -68.65
CA LEU A 276 -33.99 20.15 -68.07
C LEU A 276 -33.96 20.43 -66.54
N PRO A 277 -34.69 21.45 -66.04
CA PRO A 277 -34.80 21.80 -64.62
C PRO A 277 -36.07 21.21 -63.95
N ASN A 278 -36.12 21.25 -62.61
CA ASN A 278 -37.30 21.10 -61.72
C ASN A 278 -37.70 19.73 -61.09
N ARG A 279 -36.86 18.70 -61.06
CA ARG A 279 -37.12 17.51 -60.20
C ARG A 279 -36.20 17.33 -58.98
N VAL A 280 -35.19 18.19 -58.83
CA VAL A 280 -34.18 18.05 -57.75
C VAL A 280 -34.63 18.70 -56.43
N LEU A 281 -35.46 19.74 -56.47
CA LEU A 281 -35.87 20.51 -55.29
C LEU A 281 -36.88 19.80 -54.38
N SER A 282 -37.80 19.01 -54.94
CA SER A 282 -38.84 18.29 -54.18
C SER A 282 -38.31 17.04 -53.47
N VAL A 283 -37.33 16.34 -54.06
CA VAL A 283 -36.65 15.21 -53.41
C VAL A 283 -35.72 15.69 -52.29
N GLY A 284 -35.07 16.85 -52.47
CA GLY A 284 -34.23 17.48 -51.45
C GLY A 284 -35.01 17.86 -50.19
N MET A 285 -36.20 18.45 -50.33
CA MET A 285 -37.02 18.88 -49.19
C MET A 285 -37.54 17.69 -48.34
N GLY A 286 -37.90 16.59 -49.00
CA GLY A 286 -38.34 15.37 -48.30
C GLY A 286 -37.23 14.73 -47.46
N LEU A 287 -35.99 14.75 -47.95
CA LEU A 287 -34.82 14.25 -47.22
C LEU A 287 -34.46 15.11 -46.00
N VAL A 288 -34.64 16.44 -46.10
CA VAL A 288 -34.36 17.37 -44.99
C VAL A 288 -35.35 17.20 -43.84
N LEU A 289 -36.64 16.97 -44.13
CA LEU A 289 -37.66 16.74 -43.10
C LEU A 289 -37.49 15.38 -42.41
N LEU A 290 -37.09 14.34 -43.15
CA LEU A 290 -36.73 13.03 -42.58
C LEU A 290 -35.48 13.13 -41.70
N ALA A 291 -34.46 13.88 -42.12
CA ALA A 291 -33.26 14.12 -41.33
C ALA A 291 -33.58 14.90 -40.04
N GLY A 292 -34.45 15.92 -40.10
CA GLY A 292 -34.91 16.67 -38.93
C GLY A 292 -35.68 15.82 -37.92
N GLY A 293 -36.58 14.94 -38.40
CA GLY A 293 -37.32 14.01 -37.55
C GLY A 293 -36.43 12.96 -36.88
N ILE A 294 -35.46 12.41 -37.62
CA ILE A 294 -34.48 11.45 -37.08
C ILE A 294 -33.57 12.13 -36.05
N THR A 295 -33.13 13.37 -36.30
CA THR A 295 -32.30 14.13 -35.36
C THR A 295 -33.06 14.47 -34.08
N GLY A 296 -34.33 14.85 -34.18
CA GLY A 296 -35.19 15.09 -33.02
C GLY A 296 -35.46 13.83 -32.20
N TYR A 297 -35.68 12.68 -32.85
CA TYR A 297 -35.82 11.39 -32.18
C TYR A 297 -34.53 10.97 -31.45
N LEU A 298 -33.37 11.10 -32.11
CA LEU A 298 -32.07 10.79 -31.52
C LEU A 298 -31.69 11.72 -30.35
N TYR A 299 -32.17 12.96 -30.35
CA TYR A 299 -31.96 13.91 -29.25
C TYR A 299 -32.87 13.61 -28.05
N ALA A 300 -34.09 13.16 -28.31
CA ALA A 300 -35.05 12.77 -27.26
C ALA A 300 -34.72 11.42 -26.60
N THR A 301 -33.96 10.55 -27.26
CA THR A 301 -33.52 9.24 -26.72
C THR A 301 -32.08 9.25 -26.20
N ARG A 302 -31.48 10.43 -25.98
CA ARG A 302 -30.09 10.55 -25.51
C ARG A 302 -30.06 10.56 -23.98
N GLU A 303 -29.56 9.48 -23.36
CA GLU A 303 -29.27 9.45 -21.93
C GLU A 303 -28.06 10.34 -21.63
N ASP A 304 -28.17 11.24 -20.65
CA ASP A 304 -27.08 12.12 -20.21
C ASP A 304 -26.03 11.31 -19.41
N PRO A 305 -24.74 11.67 -19.44
CA PRO A 305 -23.72 10.98 -18.67
C PRO A 305 -23.89 11.21 -17.16
N CYS A 306 -23.59 10.17 -16.36
CA CYS A 306 -23.68 10.24 -14.90
C CYS A 306 -22.78 11.34 -14.29
N PRO A 307 -23.26 12.07 -13.26
CA PRO A 307 -22.40 12.97 -12.48
C PRO A 307 -21.31 12.18 -11.73
N PRO A 308 -20.16 12.80 -11.41
CA PRO A 308 -19.14 12.13 -10.61
C PRO A 308 -19.66 11.82 -9.20
N PRO A 309 -19.34 10.63 -8.64
CA PRO A 309 -19.78 10.24 -7.31
C PRO A 309 -19.14 11.12 -6.23
N LEU A 310 -19.84 11.29 -5.11
CA LEU A 310 -19.38 12.06 -3.96
C LEU A 310 -18.27 11.33 -3.20
N GLU A 311 -17.10 11.95 -3.04
CA GLU A 311 -15.99 11.37 -2.28
C GLU A 311 -16.20 11.50 -0.76
N LEU A 312 -16.30 10.35 -0.08
CA LEU A 312 -16.28 10.18 1.37
C LEU A 312 -14.95 9.56 1.82
N ARG A 313 -14.54 9.82 3.06
CA ARG A 313 -13.30 9.29 3.64
C ARG A 313 -13.58 8.51 4.91
N MET A 314 -13.02 7.32 5.02
CA MET A 314 -13.15 6.44 6.18
C MET A 314 -11.80 6.21 6.85
N ALA A 315 -11.67 6.61 8.11
CA ALA A 315 -10.55 6.19 8.96
C ALA A 315 -10.86 4.82 9.60
N THR A 316 -9.86 3.98 9.77
CA THR A 316 -9.96 2.71 10.51
C THR A 316 -8.59 2.32 11.09
N ALA A 317 -8.53 1.29 11.93
CA ALA A 317 -7.25 0.76 12.42
C ALA A 317 -6.41 0.19 11.24
N PRO A 318 -5.07 0.28 11.25
CA PRO A 318 -4.24 -0.14 10.11
C PRO A 318 -4.49 -1.58 9.64
N GLU A 319 -4.74 -2.50 10.57
CA GLU A 319 -5.06 -3.91 10.31
C GLU A 319 -6.47 -4.14 9.72
N GLU A 320 -7.32 -3.13 9.70
CA GLU A 320 -8.69 -3.18 9.18
C GLU A 320 -8.84 -2.49 7.81
N VAL A 321 -7.78 -1.86 7.27
CA VAL A 321 -7.86 -1.12 5.99
C VAL A 321 -8.28 -2.03 4.84
N ALA A 322 -7.64 -3.19 4.70
CA ALA A 322 -7.94 -4.14 3.64
C ALA A 322 -9.39 -4.67 3.70
N PRO A 323 -9.86 -5.29 4.81
CA PRO A 323 -11.23 -5.80 4.88
C PRO A 323 -12.29 -4.70 4.79
N MET A 324 -12.02 -3.49 5.29
CA MET A 324 -12.95 -2.35 5.13
C MET A 324 -12.99 -1.82 3.70
N SER A 325 -11.88 -1.86 2.97
CA SER A 325 -11.83 -1.46 1.55
C SER A 325 -12.62 -2.44 0.69
N GLU A 326 -12.49 -3.74 0.92
CA GLU A 326 -13.27 -4.78 0.23
C GLU A 326 -14.78 -4.60 0.49
N LEU A 327 -15.18 -4.39 1.75
CA LEU A 327 -16.58 -4.17 2.11
C LEU A 327 -17.17 -2.90 1.43
N VAL A 328 -16.35 -1.85 1.32
CA VAL A 328 -16.72 -0.62 0.61
C VAL A 328 -16.83 -0.85 -0.90
N GLU A 329 -15.92 -1.60 -1.50
CA GLU A 329 -15.97 -1.92 -2.93
C GLU A 329 -17.25 -2.69 -3.30
N GLU A 330 -17.68 -3.62 -2.45
CA GLU A 330 -18.95 -4.33 -2.65
C GLU A 330 -20.17 -3.42 -2.48
N PHE A 331 -20.13 -2.45 -1.57
CA PHE A 331 -21.15 -1.41 -1.51
C PHE A 331 -21.21 -0.59 -2.81
N GLU A 332 -20.06 -0.13 -3.32
CA GLU A 332 -19.96 0.67 -4.54
C GLU A 332 -20.38 -0.10 -5.82
N LYS A 333 -20.27 -1.43 -5.81
CA LYS A 333 -20.79 -2.31 -6.87
C LYS A 333 -22.29 -2.58 -6.72
N SER A 334 -22.84 -2.41 -5.51
CA SER A 334 -24.23 -2.72 -5.23
C SER A 334 -25.19 -1.65 -5.77
N GLY A 335 -26.42 -2.06 -6.13
CA GLY A 335 -27.48 -1.12 -6.52
C GLY A 335 -27.88 -0.12 -5.40
N ALA A 336 -27.39 -0.29 -4.17
CA ALA A 336 -27.64 0.66 -3.08
C ALA A 336 -26.80 1.95 -3.18
N ASP A 337 -25.69 1.92 -3.93
CA ASP A 337 -24.93 3.11 -4.31
C ASP A 337 -25.39 3.69 -5.67
N HIS A 338 -26.48 3.20 -6.25
CA HIS A 338 -26.96 3.65 -7.55
C HIS A 338 -28.27 4.43 -7.42
N ALA A 339 -28.39 5.55 -8.14
CA ALA A 339 -29.60 6.37 -8.17
C ALA A 339 -30.00 6.77 -9.59
N ASP A 340 -31.30 6.77 -9.84
CA ASP A 340 -31.91 7.32 -11.06
C ASP A 340 -32.22 8.80 -10.86
N ASN A 341 -31.68 9.67 -11.73
CA ASN A 341 -31.90 11.12 -11.64
C ASN A 341 -32.86 11.66 -12.73
N GLY A 342 -33.58 10.77 -13.40
CA GLY A 342 -34.57 11.10 -14.44
C GLY A 342 -34.00 11.37 -15.83
N ARG A 343 -32.67 11.54 -15.99
CA ARG A 343 -31.98 11.72 -17.30
C ARG A 343 -30.86 10.72 -17.55
N ALA A 344 -30.28 10.17 -16.48
CA ALA A 344 -29.34 9.07 -16.46
C ALA A 344 -29.88 8.01 -15.48
N ARG A 345 -29.79 6.75 -15.89
CA ARG A 345 -30.18 5.60 -15.06
C ARG A 345 -28.95 4.95 -14.45
N ASP A 346 -29.10 4.40 -13.25
CA ASP A 346 -28.06 3.57 -12.59
C ASP A 346 -26.73 4.32 -12.39
N CYS A 347 -26.78 5.52 -11.80
CA CYS A 347 -25.57 6.31 -11.53
C CYS A 347 -25.06 6.12 -10.10
N ARG A 348 -23.75 5.85 -9.97
CA ARG A 348 -23.07 5.80 -8.67
C ARG A 348 -23.17 7.12 -7.90
N THR A 349 -23.48 7.04 -6.62
CA THR A 349 -23.77 8.19 -5.77
C THR A 349 -22.58 8.61 -4.90
N ALA A 350 -21.75 7.66 -4.48
CA ALA A 350 -20.64 7.88 -3.57
C ALA A 350 -19.39 7.07 -3.97
N ARG A 351 -18.25 7.52 -3.47
CA ARG A 351 -17.00 6.78 -3.46
C ARG A 351 -16.39 6.92 -2.07
N ILE A 352 -16.02 5.82 -1.41
CA ILE A 352 -15.49 5.86 -0.05
C ILE A 352 -14.01 5.45 -0.08
N THR A 353 -13.11 6.37 0.25
CA THR A 353 -11.67 6.06 0.40
C THR A 353 -11.37 5.66 1.85
N VAL A 354 -10.82 4.47 2.06
CA VAL A 354 -10.42 3.95 3.39
C VAL A 354 -8.93 4.18 3.64
N TYR A 355 -8.55 4.59 4.86
CA TYR A 355 -7.15 4.73 5.27
C TYR A 355 -6.94 4.34 6.75
N GLY A 356 -5.72 3.91 7.08
CA GLY A 356 -5.36 3.37 8.39
C GLY A 356 -4.69 4.38 9.31
N THR A 357 -5.07 4.40 10.59
CA THR A 357 -4.48 5.27 11.61
C THR A 357 -4.54 4.63 13.00
N GLY A 358 -3.51 4.84 13.82
CA GLY A 358 -3.48 4.34 15.21
C GLY A 358 -4.41 5.12 16.13
N LEU A 359 -4.82 4.50 17.23
CA LEU A 359 -5.77 5.08 18.19
C LEU A 359 -5.24 6.38 18.82
N ASP A 360 -3.94 6.43 19.11
CA ASP A 360 -3.26 7.60 19.70
C ASP A 360 -3.24 8.79 18.72
N ALA A 361 -2.88 8.54 17.47
CA ALA A 361 -2.83 9.56 16.43
C ALA A 361 -4.24 10.12 16.16
N LEU A 362 -5.24 9.22 16.05
CA LEU A 362 -6.63 9.59 15.83
C LEU A 362 -7.19 10.40 17.01
N GLY A 363 -6.92 9.98 18.25
CA GLY A 363 -7.32 10.71 19.46
C GLY A 363 -6.70 12.10 19.54
N SER A 364 -5.39 12.21 19.30
CA SER A 364 -4.67 13.49 19.27
C SER A 364 -5.21 14.44 18.21
N ALA A 365 -5.55 13.91 17.04
CA ALA A 365 -6.10 14.69 15.93
C ALA A 365 -7.52 15.20 16.22
N PHE A 366 -8.39 14.36 16.77
CA PHE A 366 -9.74 14.76 17.16
C PHE A 366 -9.76 15.70 18.36
N ALA A 367 -8.79 15.59 19.27
CA ALA A 367 -8.65 16.54 20.38
C ALA A 367 -8.55 17.99 19.89
N HIS A 368 -7.99 18.21 18.70
CA HIS A 368 -7.88 19.51 18.03
C HIS A 368 -8.69 19.55 16.73
N ALA A 369 -9.91 18.99 16.74
CA ALA A 369 -10.75 18.87 15.55
C ALA A 369 -11.00 20.21 14.82
N GLY A 370 -11.01 21.34 15.55
CA GLY A 370 -11.16 22.68 14.96
C GLY A 370 -10.00 23.13 14.06
N ASP A 371 -8.82 22.53 14.24
CA ASP A 371 -7.59 22.91 13.55
C ASP A 371 -7.23 21.92 12.42
N TRP A 372 -8.12 20.96 12.11
CA TRP A 372 -7.86 19.95 11.09
C TRP A 372 -7.64 20.61 9.71
N GLY A 373 -6.40 20.61 9.24
CA GLY A 373 -5.98 21.23 7.97
C GLY A 373 -5.32 22.61 8.09
N GLY A 374 -5.13 23.15 9.30
CA GLY A 374 -4.28 24.32 9.54
C GLY A 374 -2.80 23.94 9.54
N GLY A 375 -1.97 24.62 8.76
CA GLY A 375 -0.56 24.25 8.47
C GLY A 375 0.47 24.31 9.62
N ALA A 376 0.08 24.31 10.89
CA ALA A 376 0.98 23.97 12.00
C ALA A 376 0.92 22.44 12.22
N ARG A 377 2.04 21.77 12.62
CA ARG A 377 2.13 20.30 12.82
C ARG A 377 0.79 19.73 13.31
N GLY A 378 0.11 18.99 12.43
CA GLY A 378 -1.34 18.85 12.53
C GLY A 378 -1.85 17.48 12.12
N ALA A 379 -3.11 17.24 12.48
CA ALA A 379 -3.90 16.03 12.21
C ALA A 379 -3.76 15.50 10.76
N LEU A 380 -3.57 16.39 9.78
CA LEU A 380 -3.37 15.99 8.38
C LEU A 380 -2.07 15.22 8.13
N ALA A 381 -0.99 15.56 8.84
CA ALA A 381 0.30 14.87 8.74
C ALA A 381 0.32 13.58 9.59
N ASP A 382 -0.31 13.60 10.76
CA ASP A 382 -0.29 12.48 11.72
C ASP A 382 -1.32 11.37 11.41
N VAL A 383 -2.50 11.75 10.92
CA VAL A 383 -3.65 10.83 10.71
C VAL A 383 -4.03 10.71 9.24
N GLY A 384 -3.94 11.81 8.50
CA GLY A 384 -4.36 11.88 7.10
C GLY A 384 -5.57 12.78 6.89
N PRO A 385 -6.27 12.65 5.74
CA PRO A 385 -7.32 13.58 5.35
C PRO A 385 -8.52 13.46 6.29
N GLN A 386 -9.11 14.59 6.66
CA GLN A 386 -10.29 14.69 7.53
C GLN A 386 -11.37 13.62 7.20
N PRO A 387 -11.70 12.70 8.13
CA PRO A 387 -12.58 11.55 7.86
C PRO A 387 -14.07 11.89 7.98
N ASP A 388 -14.90 11.45 7.03
CA ASP A 388 -16.37 11.51 7.12
C ASP A 388 -16.95 10.35 7.95
N LEU A 389 -16.27 9.21 7.90
CA LEU A 389 -16.58 7.97 8.59
C LEU A 389 -15.38 7.50 9.39
N TRP A 390 -15.63 6.83 10.50
CA TRP A 390 -14.62 6.10 11.26
C TRP A 390 -15.19 4.73 11.60
N ALA A 391 -14.56 3.68 11.09
CA ALA A 391 -14.84 2.30 11.49
C ALA A 391 -13.97 2.01 12.73
N ALA A 392 -14.53 2.24 13.91
CA ALA A 392 -13.86 1.89 15.16
C ALA A 392 -13.88 0.37 15.35
N GLN A 393 -12.90 -0.20 16.04
CA GLN A 393 -12.86 -1.60 16.46
C GLN A 393 -13.78 -1.83 17.68
N SER A 394 -13.99 -0.81 18.53
CA SER A 394 -14.93 -0.92 19.66
C SER A 394 -15.52 0.41 20.11
N SER A 395 -16.67 0.35 20.80
CA SER A 395 -17.27 1.49 21.50
C SER A 395 -16.34 2.10 22.57
N ALA A 396 -15.37 1.35 23.11
CA ALA A 396 -14.36 1.87 24.03
C ALA A 396 -13.46 2.91 23.38
N GLU A 397 -13.04 2.68 22.13
CA GLU A 397 -12.28 3.68 21.40
C GLU A 397 -13.10 4.95 21.18
N VAL A 398 -14.38 4.79 20.84
CA VAL A 398 -15.27 5.91 20.58
C VAL A 398 -15.42 6.78 21.83
N GLU A 399 -15.62 6.17 23.01
CA GLU A 399 -15.71 6.92 24.27
C GLU A 399 -14.37 7.57 24.67
N LEU A 400 -13.24 6.89 24.47
CA LEU A 400 -11.91 7.45 24.69
C LEU A 400 -11.70 8.74 23.89
N ILE A 401 -11.98 8.69 22.59
CA ILE A 401 -11.78 9.85 21.70
C ILE A 401 -12.80 10.95 22.01
N LYS A 402 -14.06 10.59 22.30
CA LYS A 402 -15.10 11.57 22.71
C LYS A 402 -14.69 12.35 23.95
N GLY A 403 -14.11 11.70 24.95
CA GLY A 403 -13.62 12.33 26.17
C GLY A 403 -12.54 13.38 25.91
N GLY A 404 -11.68 13.14 24.91
CA GLY A 404 -10.58 14.03 24.52
C GLY A 404 -10.93 15.20 23.58
N LEU A 405 -12.15 15.26 23.01
CA LEU A 405 -12.54 16.30 22.05
C LEU A 405 -12.48 17.71 22.67
N SER A 406 -11.45 18.51 22.40
CA SER A 406 -11.37 19.89 22.90
C SER A 406 -11.85 20.91 21.85
N GLY A 407 -12.25 22.12 22.29
CA GLY A 407 -12.63 23.21 21.37
C GLY A 407 -14.04 23.16 20.77
N LEU A 408 -14.87 22.15 21.06
CA LEU A 408 -16.29 22.08 20.67
C LEU A 408 -17.20 22.40 21.86
N GLY A 409 -18.29 23.15 21.63
CA GLY A 409 -19.31 23.41 22.67
C GLY A 409 -20.10 22.15 23.06
N GLY A 410 -20.68 22.10 24.27
CA GLY A 410 -21.30 20.88 24.81
C GLY A 410 -22.32 20.18 23.90
N GLN A 411 -23.28 20.92 23.32
CA GLN A 411 -24.27 20.34 22.40
C GLN A 411 -23.67 19.92 21.04
N GLN A 412 -22.60 20.58 20.60
CA GLN A 412 -21.88 20.19 19.39
C GLN A 412 -21.06 18.92 19.62
N ARG A 413 -20.42 18.77 20.79
CA ARG A 413 -19.65 17.58 21.17
C ARG A 413 -20.54 16.32 21.16
N GLU A 414 -21.75 16.41 21.74
CA GLU A 414 -22.72 15.30 21.77
C GLU A 414 -23.22 14.87 20.39
N THR A 415 -23.30 15.80 19.44
CA THR A 415 -23.83 15.53 18.09
C THR A 415 -22.74 15.38 17.04
N PHE A 416 -21.46 15.54 17.42
CA PHE A 416 -20.32 15.48 16.52
C PHE A 416 -20.11 14.08 15.95
N PHE A 417 -20.31 13.06 16.78
CA PHE A 417 -20.30 11.66 16.39
C PHE A 417 -21.69 11.06 16.42
N SER A 418 -22.06 10.36 15.36
CA SER A 418 -23.24 9.50 15.32
C SER A 418 -22.78 8.07 15.08
N THR A 419 -23.13 7.12 15.94
CA THR A 419 -22.69 5.72 15.82
C THR A 419 -23.78 4.83 15.24
N ALA A 420 -23.37 3.82 14.47
CA ALA A 420 -24.23 2.74 14.02
C ALA A 420 -23.43 1.42 14.08
N ARG A 421 -24.01 0.35 14.61
CA ARG A 421 -23.34 -0.96 14.67
C ARG A 421 -23.20 -1.55 13.28
N MET A 422 -21.97 -1.88 12.89
CA MET A 422 -21.67 -2.45 11.58
C MET A 422 -21.41 -3.96 11.69
N ALA A 423 -20.48 -4.35 12.54
CA ALA A 423 -19.97 -5.72 12.61
C ALA A 423 -19.67 -6.12 14.07
N GLY A 424 -19.13 -7.31 14.28
CA GLY A 424 -18.60 -7.72 15.58
C GLY A 424 -17.40 -8.64 15.44
N ASP A 425 -16.60 -8.75 16.48
CA ASP A 425 -15.55 -9.75 16.62
C ASP A 425 -15.37 -10.10 18.11
N ARG A 426 -14.60 -11.14 18.38
CA ARG A 426 -14.33 -11.64 19.73
C ARG A 426 -12.88 -11.44 20.12
N PRO A 427 -12.61 -11.05 21.37
CA PRO A 427 -11.28 -11.14 21.94
C PRO A 427 -10.88 -12.61 22.08
N VAL A 428 -9.81 -13.00 21.41
CA VAL A 428 -9.28 -14.36 21.39
C VAL A 428 -7.84 -14.36 21.90
N LEU A 429 -7.53 -15.35 22.74
CA LEU A 429 -6.18 -15.72 23.12
C LEU A 429 -5.70 -16.85 22.21
N VAL A 430 -4.64 -16.59 21.44
CA VAL A 430 -3.93 -17.60 20.65
C VAL A 430 -2.72 -18.09 21.43
N LEU A 431 -2.52 -19.40 21.52
CA LEU A 431 -1.44 -20.03 22.28
C LEU A 431 -0.69 -21.06 21.44
N THR A 432 0.62 -21.20 21.67
CA THR A 432 1.35 -22.41 21.27
C THR A 432 0.90 -23.59 22.14
N ASP A 433 1.12 -24.83 21.68
CA ASP A 433 0.76 -26.02 22.46
C ASP A 433 1.51 -26.09 23.81
N ALA A 434 2.77 -25.62 23.85
CA ALA A 434 3.53 -25.49 25.08
C ALA A 434 2.86 -24.52 26.08
N ALA A 435 2.42 -23.35 25.61
CA ALA A 435 1.70 -22.38 26.44
C ALA A 435 0.35 -22.93 26.93
N ARG A 436 -0.39 -23.64 26.06
CA ARG A 436 -1.63 -24.31 26.43
C ARG A 436 -1.43 -25.29 27.57
N LYS A 437 -0.44 -26.19 27.45
CA LYS A 437 -0.12 -27.20 28.47
C LYS A 437 0.26 -26.54 29.79
N ARG A 438 1.11 -25.50 29.74
CA ARG A 438 1.50 -24.69 30.90
C ARG A 438 0.31 -24.07 31.61
N LEU A 439 -0.62 -23.49 30.85
CA LEU A 439 -1.83 -22.86 31.39
C LEU A 439 -2.91 -23.88 31.84
N GLY A 440 -2.68 -25.18 31.64
CA GLY A 440 -3.65 -26.23 31.99
C GLY A 440 -4.95 -26.11 31.22
N LEU A 441 -4.89 -25.67 29.96
CA LEU A 441 -6.04 -25.53 29.07
C LEU A 441 -6.28 -26.80 28.25
N LYS A 442 -7.56 -27.13 28.03
CA LYS A 442 -7.95 -28.30 27.24
C LYS A 442 -7.60 -28.08 25.78
N ASP A 443 -7.09 -29.10 25.12
CA ASP A 443 -6.92 -29.11 23.66
C ASP A 443 -8.27 -28.87 22.99
N THR A 444 -8.30 -27.99 22.00
CA THR A 444 -9.53 -27.61 21.29
C THR A 444 -9.71 -28.37 19.98
N ASP A 445 -8.75 -29.21 19.57
CA ASP A 445 -8.80 -30.01 18.33
C ASP A 445 -9.17 -29.13 17.11
N GLY A 446 -8.52 -27.97 16.98
CA GLY A 446 -8.75 -26.98 15.93
C GLY A 446 -9.96 -26.07 16.12
N THR A 447 -10.84 -26.34 17.09
CA THR A 447 -11.98 -25.46 17.44
C THR A 447 -11.56 -24.31 18.36
N VAL A 448 -12.50 -23.40 18.70
CA VAL A 448 -12.24 -22.30 19.65
C VAL A 448 -12.71 -22.73 21.04
N GLY A 449 -11.77 -22.84 21.98
CA GLY A 449 -12.04 -23.10 23.40
C GLY A 449 -12.52 -21.86 24.13
N THR A 450 -12.71 -21.97 25.45
CA THR A 450 -13.07 -20.82 26.31
C THR A 450 -12.19 -20.76 27.55
N THR A 451 -11.85 -19.54 27.98
CA THR A 451 -11.14 -19.27 29.24
C THR A 451 -11.51 -17.88 29.78
N ASP A 452 -10.97 -17.50 30.93
CA ASP A 452 -11.20 -16.20 31.56
C ASP A 452 -9.94 -15.66 32.25
N TRP A 453 -9.92 -14.34 32.48
CA TRP A 453 -8.78 -13.67 33.12
C TRP A 453 -8.48 -14.15 34.54
N PRO A 454 -9.46 -14.34 35.44
CA PRO A 454 -9.18 -14.91 36.77
C PRO A 454 -8.42 -16.25 36.71
N ARG A 455 -8.83 -17.17 35.82
CA ARG A 455 -8.13 -18.44 35.59
C ARG A 455 -6.74 -18.25 35.02
N LEU A 456 -6.59 -17.39 34.01
CA LEU A 456 -5.28 -17.10 33.41
C LEU A 456 -4.32 -16.48 34.43
N ARG A 457 -4.77 -15.48 35.20
CA ARG A 457 -3.96 -14.84 36.26
C ARG A 457 -3.52 -15.84 37.33
N ALA A 458 -4.40 -16.77 37.73
CA ALA A 458 -4.03 -17.82 38.67
C ALA A 458 -2.99 -18.79 38.10
N ALA A 459 -3.10 -19.14 36.80
CA ALA A 459 -2.13 -19.99 36.12
C ALA A 459 -0.78 -19.28 35.88
N LEU A 460 -0.79 -17.96 35.68
CA LEU A 460 0.40 -17.13 35.48
C LEU A 460 1.24 -16.96 36.76
N LYS A 461 0.62 -16.99 37.94
CA LYS A 461 1.31 -16.89 39.25
C LYS A 461 2.18 -18.11 39.62
N ARG A 462 2.23 -19.15 38.79
CA ARG A 462 2.96 -20.38 39.12
C ARG A 462 4.48 -20.13 38.99
N GLU A 463 5.21 -20.30 40.10
CA GLU A 463 6.67 -20.16 40.20
C GLU A 463 7.40 -21.43 39.72
N ASP A 464 7.08 -21.93 38.52
CA ASP A 464 7.69 -23.13 37.94
C ASP A 464 8.87 -22.83 37.01
N GLY A 465 9.36 -21.58 36.97
CA GLY A 465 10.61 -21.18 36.31
C GLY A 465 10.56 -21.11 34.77
N GLU A 466 9.66 -21.84 34.12
CA GLU A 466 9.34 -21.70 32.69
C GLU A 466 8.54 -20.39 32.46
N ARG A 467 9.00 -19.51 31.59
CA ARG A 467 8.38 -18.18 31.38
C ARG A 467 7.42 -18.20 30.19
N LEU A 468 6.16 -17.78 30.38
CA LEU A 468 5.16 -17.67 29.30
C LEU A 468 5.26 -16.29 28.65
N ARG A 469 5.49 -16.25 27.33
CA ARG A 469 5.49 -15.01 26.54
C ARG A 469 4.09 -14.69 25.99
N LEU A 470 3.34 -13.77 26.61
CA LEU A 470 2.03 -13.31 26.12
C LEU A 470 2.04 -11.95 25.38
N LEU A 471 2.10 -11.96 24.05
CA LEU A 471 2.13 -10.75 23.23
C LEU A 471 0.78 -10.02 23.25
N ARG A 472 0.82 -8.71 23.49
CA ARG A 472 -0.40 -7.89 23.56
C ARG A 472 -0.23 -6.59 22.76
N PRO A 473 -1.23 -6.17 21.98
CA PRO A 473 -1.24 -4.83 21.40
C PRO A 473 -1.30 -3.76 22.49
N ASN A 474 -0.51 -2.71 22.34
CA ASN A 474 -0.46 -1.60 23.28
C ASN A 474 -1.84 -0.89 23.33
N PRO A 475 -2.46 -0.72 24.51
CA PRO A 475 -3.83 -0.25 24.62
C PRO A 475 -3.97 1.25 24.37
N ALA A 476 -2.85 2.00 24.34
CA ALA A 476 -2.84 3.41 24.01
C ALA A 476 -2.86 3.66 22.50
N VAL A 477 -2.45 2.69 21.68
CA VAL A 477 -2.31 2.85 20.20
C VAL A 477 -3.18 1.87 19.41
N SER A 478 -3.70 0.80 20.03
CA SER A 478 -4.54 -0.22 19.40
C SER A 478 -5.86 -0.42 20.15
N GLY A 479 -6.98 -0.43 19.41
CA GLY A 479 -8.31 -0.75 19.93
C GLY A 479 -8.45 -2.16 20.45
N VAL A 480 -7.84 -3.12 19.74
CA VAL A 480 -7.75 -4.51 20.22
C VAL A 480 -7.01 -4.56 21.54
N GLY A 481 -5.89 -3.85 21.65
CA GLY A 481 -5.13 -3.71 22.89
C GLY A 481 -5.95 -3.15 24.04
N LEU A 482 -6.72 -2.08 23.76
CA LEU A 482 -7.62 -1.44 24.71
C LEU A 482 -8.69 -2.41 25.22
N GLY A 483 -9.37 -3.12 24.32
CA GLY A 483 -10.39 -4.10 24.65
C GLY A 483 -9.87 -5.20 25.59
N HIS A 484 -8.69 -5.77 25.28
CA HIS A 484 -8.06 -6.80 26.13
C HIS A 484 -7.64 -6.26 27.50
N ALA A 485 -7.09 -5.04 27.56
CA ALA A 485 -6.68 -4.41 28.82
C ALA A 485 -7.86 -4.18 29.77
N LEU A 486 -9.02 -3.78 29.24
CA LEU A 486 -10.24 -3.57 30.02
C LEU A 486 -10.69 -4.83 30.76
N GLY A 487 -10.69 -5.99 30.10
CA GLY A 487 -11.01 -7.26 30.74
C GLY A 487 -9.90 -7.77 31.67
N MET A 488 -8.64 -7.53 31.30
CA MET A 488 -7.47 -7.96 32.08
C MET A 488 -7.39 -7.31 33.46
N TYR A 489 -7.79 -6.04 33.57
CA TYR A 489 -7.76 -5.28 34.83
C TYR A 489 -9.05 -5.41 35.68
N ALA A 490 -10.02 -6.21 35.27
CA ALA A 490 -11.25 -6.41 36.05
C ALA A 490 -11.03 -7.30 37.30
N ARG A 491 -11.63 -6.95 38.45
CA ARG A 491 -11.48 -7.64 39.75
C ARG A 491 -12.15 -9.02 39.83
N GLU A 492 -13.44 -9.22 39.48
CA GLU A 492 -14.14 -10.51 39.75
C GLU A 492 -15.29 -10.92 38.80
N ARG A 493 -15.35 -12.25 38.57
CA ARG A 493 -16.32 -13.21 37.95
C ARG A 493 -17.12 -12.86 36.68
N VAL A 494 -16.69 -13.57 35.63
CA VAL A 494 -17.52 -14.18 34.57
C VAL A 494 -18.76 -14.85 35.15
N THR A 495 -19.90 -14.24 34.90
CA THR A 495 -21.20 -14.93 34.77
C THR A 495 -21.59 -14.93 33.29
N ASP A 496 -22.62 -15.67 32.88
CA ASP A 496 -23.18 -15.59 31.52
C ASP A 496 -23.85 -14.22 31.23
N GLN A 497 -23.59 -13.20 32.06
CA GLN A 497 -24.07 -11.83 31.92
C GLN A 497 -23.17 -11.04 30.95
N PRO A 498 -23.73 -10.04 30.25
CA PRO A 498 -22.95 -9.06 29.49
C PRO A 498 -21.87 -8.43 30.36
N PHE A 499 -20.68 -8.17 29.79
CA PHE A 499 -19.65 -7.39 30.46
C PHE A 499 -20.21 -6.03 30.90
N THR A 500 -20.11 -5.71 32.18
CA THR A 500 -20.46 -4.39 32.72
C THR A 500 -19.25 -3.80 33.43
N TYR A 501 -18.93 -2.52 33.15
CA TYR A 501 -17.69 -1.90 33.63
C TYR A 501 -17.68 -1.57 35.12
N SER A 502 -18.82 -1.74 35.80
CA SER A 502 -18.97 -1.61 37.25
C SER A 502 -18.18 -2.64 38.08
N GLU A 503 -17.57 -3.63 37.43
CA GLU A 503 -16.60 -4.51 38.06
C GLU A 503 -15.35 -3.69 38.43
N GLY A 504 -15.09 -3.55 39.74
CA GLY A 504 -13.97 -2.75 40.23
C GLY A 504 -12.63 -3.11 39.57
N VAL A 505 -11.73 -2.12 39.47
CA VAL A 505 -10.40 -2.26 38.86
C VAL A 505 -9.44 -2.92 39.84
N LEU A 506 -8.59 -3.84 39.36
CA LEU A 506 -7.49 -4.39 40.16
C LEU A 506 -6.66 -3.25 40.78
N ASP A 507 -6.07 -3.49 41.96
CA ASP A 507 -5.18 -2.48 42.54
C ASP A 507 -3.93 -2.28 41.66
N ASP A 508 -3.31 -1.10 41.76
CA ASP A 508 -2.15 -0.74 40.94
C ASP A 508 -0.96 -1.68 41.11
N GLN A 509 -0.85 -2.36 42.27
CA GLN A 509 0.21 -3.34 42.49
C GLN A 509 -0.02 -4.61 41.67
N ALA A 510 -1.26 -5.11 41.63
CA ALA A 510 -1.64 -6.23 40.79
C ALA A 510 -1.54 -5.90 39.30
N ILE A 511 -1.90 -4.67 38.89
CA ILE A 511 -1.71 -4.21 37.50
C ILE A 511 -0.22 -4.14 37.17
N ARG A 512 0.60 -3.51 38.01
CA ARG A 512 2.07 -3.52 37.87
C ARG A 512 2.63 -4.92 37.75
N GLN A 513 2.15 -5.85 38.57
CA GLN A 513 2.58 -7.24 38.53
C GLN A 513 2.18 -7.90 37.20
N LEU A 514 0.96 -7.69 36.69
CA LEU A 514 0.54 -8.24 35.40
C LEU A 514 1.35 -7.68 34.23
N GLU A 515 1.50 -6.35 34.19
CA GLU A 515 2.29 -5.68 33.16
C GLU A 515 3.76 -6.09 33.23
N THR A 516 4.35 -6.22 34.42
CA THR A 516 5.76 -6.58 34.60
C THR A 516 6.03 -8.07 34.47
N GLU A 517 5.17 -8.96 34.95
CA GLU A 517 5.47 -10.40 34.97
C GLU A 517 4.92 -11.14 33.74
N VAL A 518 3.90 -10.61 33.07
CA VAL A 518 3.22 -11.27 31.95
C VAL A 518 3.53 -10.57 30.62
N ILE A 519 3.47 -9.23 30.60
CA ILE A 519 3.65 -8.42 29.37
C ILE A 519 5.09 -7.93 29.21
N SER A 520 5.86 -7.66 30.28
CA SER A 520 7.30 -7.37 30.11
C SER A 520 8.09 -8.61 29.68
N GLN A 521 7.51 -9.81 29.83
CA GLN A 521 8.01 -11.05 29.23
C GLN A 521 7.59 -11.20 27.76
N ALA A 522 6.68 -10.35 27.28
CA ALA A 522 6.10 -10.38 25.96
C ALA A 522 5.55 -9.01 25.56
N ARG A 523 6.50 -8.18 25.14
CA ARG A 523 6.37 -6.79 24.71
C ARG A 523 4.99 -6.38 24.21
N SER A 524 4.58 -5.18 24.62
CA SER A 524 3.52 -4.42 23.97
C SER A 524 3.89 -4.17 22.50
N VAL A 525 3.10 -4.71 21.57
CA VAL A 525 3.27 -4.51 20.12
C VAL A 525 2.33 -3.40 19.62
N SER A 526 2.53 -2.90 18.41
CA SER A 526 1.72 -1.78 17.90
C SER A 526 0.28 -2.19 17.57
N ASP A 527 0.07 -3.40 17.07
CA ASP A 527 -1.25 -3.93 16.72
C ASP A 527 -1.27 -5.47 16.81
N ALA A 528 -2.47 -6.05 16.65
CA ALA A 528 -2.65 -7.50 16.75
C ALA A 528 -2.08 -8.28 15.56
N GLY A 529 -1.92 -7.65 14.40
CA GLY A 529 -1.21 -8.23 13.26
C GLY A 529 0.27 -8.47 13.58
N GLN A 530 0.92 -7.48 14.19
CA GLN A 530 2.29 -7.60 14.69
C GLN A 530 2.42 -8.68 15.77
N ALA A 531 1.44 -8.78 16.70
CA ALA A 531 1.44 -9.81 17.75
C ALA A 531 1.49 -11.23 17.14
N LEU A 532 0.64 -11.49 16.14
CA LEU A 532 0.59 -12.79 15.48
C LEU A 532 1.80 -13.02 14.57
N CYS A 533 2.34 -11.96 13.97
CA CYS A 533 3.56 -12.04 13.18
C CYS A 533 4.74 -12.53 14.01
N GLU A 534 4.93 -11.94 15.19
CA GLU A 534 5.96 -12.36 16.13
C GLU A 534 5.73 -13.79 16.63
N LEU A 535 4.49 -14.14 16.97
CA LEU A 535 4.13 -15.48 17.41
C LEU A 535 4.45 -16.54 16.33
N ARG A 536 4.06 -16.28 15.07
CA ARG A 536 4.33 -17.14 13.91
C ARG A 536 5.82 -17.28 13.64
N THR A 537 6.57 -16.19 13.77
CA THR A 537 8.01 -16.18 13.49
C THR A 537 8.80 -16.92 14.55
N ALA A 538 8.44 -16.75 15.83
CA ALA A 538 9.03 -17.50 16.94
C ALA A 538 8.86 -19.02 16.75
N ALA A 539 7.66 -19.46 16.35
CA ALA A 539 7.38 -20.87 16.09
C ALA A 539 8.19 -21.46 14.91
N ARG A 540 8.46 -20.68 13.86
CA ARG A 540 9.18 -21.14 12.64
C ARG A 540 10.70 -21.13 12.75
N ASN A 541 11.25 -20.14 13.46
CA ASN A 541 12.68 -19.87 13.48
C ASN A 541 13.40 -20.44 14.71
N GLY A 542 12.67 -20.89 15.72
CA GLY A 542 13.25 -21.52 16.90
C GLY A 542 14.02 -22.80 16.56
N THR A 543 15.12 -23.04 17.29
CA THR A 543 15.86 -24.31 17.26
C THR A 543 15.90 -24.86 18.69
N GLY A 544 15.49 -26.12 18.89
CA GLY A 544 15.43 -26.71 20.23
C GLY A 544 14.46 -25.97 21.16
N ASP A 545 14.89 -25.68 22.38
CA ASP A 545 14.10 -25.10 23.48
C ASP A 545 13.37 -23.77 23.15
N GLU A 546 13.79 -23.04 22.11
CA GLU A 546 13.20 -21.74 21.72
C GLU A 546 11.95 -21.89 20.82
N ALA A 547 11.85 -22.98 20.04
CA ALA A 547 10.65 -23.31 19.26
C ALA A 547 9.52 -23.83 20.15
N ASP A 548 9.89 -24.53 21.23
CA ASP A 548 8.97 -25.10 22.22
C ASP A 548 8.67 -24.14 23.38
N ALA A 549 9.18 -22.90 23.33
CA ALA A 549 8.92 -21.92 24.37
C ALA A 549 7.42 -21.58 24.45
N PRO A 550 6.81 -21.58 25.64
CA PRO A 550 5.41 -21.25 25.80
C PRO A 550 5.19 -19.78 25.42
N ALA A 551 4.41 -19.53 24.37
CA ALA A 551 4.05 -18.21 23.90
C ALA A 551 2.56 -18.10 23.51
N GLY A 552 2.04 -16.88 23.50
CA GLY A 552 0.69 -16.57 23.08
C GLY A 552 0.53 -15.13 22.60
N ALA A 553 -0.62 -14.81 22.03
CA ALA A 553 -0.98 -13.47 21.57
C ALA A 553 -2.46 -13.16 21.88
N LEU A 554 -2.73 -11.92 22.30
CA LEU A 554 -4.06 -11.37 22.51
C LEU A 554 -4.53 -10.63 21.26
N VAL A 555 -5.50 -11.19 20.54
CA VAL A 555 -5.94 -10.72 19.22
C VAL A 555 -7.45 -10.81 19.05
N THR A 556 -7.95 -10.59 17.84
CA THR A 556 -9.34 -10.85 17.49
C THR A 556 -9.55 -12.26 16.92
N GLY A 557 -10.79 -12.74 16.90
CA GLY A 557 -11.16 -14.02 16.30
C GLY A 557 -10.84 -14.07 14.81
N ARG A 558 -11.17 -12.99 14.08
CA ARG A 558 -10.85 -12.84 12.66
C ARG A 558 -9.34 -12.95 12.39
N GLN A 559 -8.53 -12.21 13.14
CA GLN A 559 -7.07 -12.24 12.97
C GLN A 559 -6.45 -13.58 13.36
N ALA A 560 -6.97 -14.21 14.42
CA ALA A 560 -6.57 -15.56 14.78
C ALA A 560 -6.85 -16.56 13.64
N GLN A 561 -7.96 -16.38 12.90
CA GLN A 561 -8.28 -17.21 11.74
C GLN A 561 -7.28 -16.97 10.59
N LEU A 562 -6.91 -15.73 10.29
CA LEU A 562 -5.87 -15.41 9.29
C LEU A 562 -4.53 -16.11 9.60
N LEU A 563 -4.14 -16.20 10.88
CA LEU A 563 -2.93 -16.93 11.28
C LEU A 563 -3.04 -18.42 10.93
N ILE A 564 -4.19 -19.04 11.22
CA ILE A 564 -4.44 -20.46 10.95
C ILE A 564 -4.48 -20.73 9.44
N ASP A 565 -5.00 -19.81 8.64
CA ASP A 565 -5.10 -19.98 7.20
C ASP A 565 -3.78 -19.67 6.47
N GLY A 566 -2.78 -19.12 7.18
CA GLY A 566 -1.50 -18.75 6.60
C GLY A 566 -1.53 -17.42 5.83
N GLU A 567 -2.61 -16.66 5.96
CA GLU A 567 -2.82 -15.40 5.27
C GLU A 567 -1.84 -14.29 5.75
N PRO A 568 -1.69 -13.20 4.99
CA PRO A 568 -0.97 -12.01 5.45
C PRO A 568 -1.59 -11.43 6.73
N LEU A 569 -0.75 -11.07 7.70
CA LEU A 569 -1.17 -10.55 9.02
C LEU A 569 -0.97 -9.02 9.12
N GLY A 570 -1.10 -8.31 7.99
CA GLY A 570 -0.83 -6.88 7.84
C GLY A 570 0.37 -6.58 6.93
N GLY A 571 0.60 -5.28 6.64
CA GLY A 571 1.51 -4.82 5.58
C GLY A 571 3.01 -5.17 5.76
N GLN A 572 3.43 -5.60 6.95
CA GLN A 572 4.81 -5.99 7.25
C GLN A 572 4.99 -7.50 7.49
N CYS A 573 3.90 -8.27 7.43
CA CYS A 573 3.93 -9.71 7.70
C CYS A 573 3.32 -10.50 6.53
N PRO A 574 4.14 -10.88 5.53
CA PRO A 574 3.64 -11.57 4.34
C PRO A 574 2.96 -12.89 4.69
N GLY A 575 2.13 -13.40 3.78
CA GLY A 575 1.55 -14.73 3.91
C GLY A 575 2.64 -15.81 4.05
N GLY A 576 2.27 -16.95 4.62
CA GLY A 576 3.16 -18.09 4.75
C GLY A 576 2.38 -19.39 4.69
N SER A 577 3.09 -20.52 4.68
CA SER A 577 2.42 -21.83 4.79
C SER A 577 1.50 -21.91 6.03
N PRO A 578 0.30 -22.47 5.90
CA PRO A 578 -0.53 -22.80 7.06
C PRO A 578 0.26 -23.62 8.10
N PRO A 579 -0.09 -23.56 9.39
CA PRO A 579 0.49 -24.43 10.40
C PRO A 579 0.38 -25.91 9.99
N ALA A 580 1.37 -26.70 10.36
CA ALA A 580 1.48 -28.09 9.93
C ALA A 580 0.42 -28.97 10.59
N ALA A 581 -0.05 -28.60 11.79
CA ALA A 581 -1.17 -29.20 12.46
C ALA A 581 -2.10 -28.13 13.08
N PRO A 582 -3.42 -28.39 13.18
CA PRO A 582 -4.35 -27.54 13.92
C PRO A 582 -3.95 -27.32 15.39
N SER A 583 -3.12 -28.21 15.95
CA SER A 583 -2.60 -28.11 17.31
C SER A 583 -1.48 -27.10 17.49
N ASP A 584 -0.85 -26.61 16.42
CA ASP A 584 0.30 -25.70 16.49
C ASP A 584 -0.09 -24.37 17.13
N PHE A 585 -1.32 -23.90 16.86
CA PHE A 585 -1.91 -22.71 17.47
C PHE A 585 -3.33 -22.99 17.96
N GLN A 586 -3.52 -22.86 19.26
CA GLN A 586 -4.77 -23.14 19.96
C GLN A 586 -5.47 -21.82 20.30
N ARG A 587 -6.78 -21.75 20.13
CA ARG A 587 -7.56 -20.51 20.24
C ARG A 587 -8.56 -20.60 21.38
N TYR A 588 -8.61 -19.58 22.23
CA TYR A 588 -9.54 -19.50 23.34
C TYR A 588 -10.26 -18.15 23.35
N GLU A 589 -11.59 -18.17 23.32
CA GLU A 589 -12.41 -16.98 23.58
C GLU A 589 -12.24 -16.56 25.05
N LEU A 590 -11.92 -15.28 25.27
CA LEU A 590 -11.76 -14.71 26.59
C LEU A 590 -13.09 -14.18 27.11
N ARG A 591 -13.61 -14.81 28.17
CA ARG A 591 -14.80 -14.34 28.88
C ARG A 591 -14.45 -13.18 29.82
N GLY A 592 -15.40 -12.27 30.01
CA GLY A 592 -15.17 -11.08 30.83
C GLY A 592 -14.29 -10.04 30.14
N VAL A 593 -14.21 -10.09 28.80
CA VAL A 593 -13.60 -9.05 27.98
C VAL A 593 -14.71 -8.43 27.12
N PRO A 594 -14.76 -7.10 26.96
CA PRO A 594 -15.70 -6.45 26.05
C PRO A 594 -15.59 -7.04 24.64
N ARG A 595 -16.75 -7.31 24.01
CA ARG A 595 -16.75 -7.65 22.59
C ARG A 595 -16.33 -6.44 21.75
N LEU A 596 -15.66 -6.71 20.65
CA LEU A 596 -15.36 -5.70 19.64
C LEU A 596 -16.61 -5.53 18.80
N ASP A 597 -17.34 -4.43 18.98
CA ASP A 597 -18.67 -4.20 18.40
C ASP A 597 -18.67 -3.32 17.13
N TYR A 598 -17.46 -3.06 16.61
CA TYR A 598 -17.16 -2.35 15.37
C TYR A 598 -18.19 -1.27 14.99
N PRO A 599 -18.33 -0.19 15.78
CA PRO A 599 -19.28 0.86 15.45
C PRO A 599 -18.76 1.69 14.27
N LEU A 600 -19.61 1.85 13.26
CA LEU A 600 -19.41 2.81 12.18
C LEU A 600 -19.83 4.20 12.66
N VAL A 601 -18.85 5.01 13.03
CA VAL A 601 -19.00 6.39 13.47
C VAL A 601 -19.09 7.30 12.25
N SER A 602 -20.09 8.17 12.22
CA SER A 602 -20.18 9.28 11.26
C SER A 602 -19.75 10.56 11.93
N VAL A 603 -18.85 11.29 11.29
CA VAL A 603 -18.27 12.53 11.81
C VAL A 603 -18.98 13.74 11.18
N ARG A 604 -19.42 14.68 12.02
CA ARG A 604 -20.22 15.83 11.60
C ARG A 604 -19.39 17.10 11.51
N TRP A 605 -18.68 17.21 10.39
CA TRP A 605 -18.00 18.42 9.98
C TRP A 605 -18.93 19.46 9.37
N GLN A 606 -18.54 20.73 9.44
CA GLN A 606 -19.17 21.81 8.68
C GLN A 606 -18.76 21.71 7.20
N ALA A 607 -19.73 21.52 6.30
CA ALA A 607 -19.48 21.39 4.86
C ALA A 607 -20.67 21.87 4.02
N ALA A 608 -20.41 22.48 2.85
CA ALA A 608 -21.45 23.00 1.96
C ALA A 608 -22.30 21.89 1.31
N ASP A 609 -21.74 20.70 1.13
CA ASP A 609 -22.35 19.51 0.54
C ASP A 609 -22.91 18.53 1.60
N ARG A 610 -23.10 18.98 2.85
CA ARG A 610 -23.47 18.13 4.00
C ARG A 610 -24.65 17.19 3.75
N ARG A 611 -25.71 17.67 3.10
CA ARG A 611 -26.90 16.85 2.81
C ARG A 611 -26.58 15.66 1.91
N ALA A 612 -25.72 15.85 0.91
CA ALA A 612 -25.29 14.78 0.02
C ALA A 612 -24.41 13.76 0.78
N ARG A 613 -23.50 14.23 1.65
CA ARG A 613 -22.68 13.37 2.51
C ARG A 613 -23.54 12.54 3.46
N ASP A 614 -24.51 13.17 4.13
CA ASP A 614 -25.46 12.49 5.02
C ASP A 614 -26.26 11.41 4.28
N ALA A 615 -26.73 11.70 3.05
CA ALA A 615 -27.48 10.75 2.25
C ALA A 615 -26.63 9.54 1.83
N ALA A 616 -25.39 9.77 1.37
CA ALA A 616 -24.46 8.70 1.00
C ALA A 616 -24.08 7.82 2.20
N ILE A 617 -23.80 8.44 3.36
CA ILE A 617 -23.55 7.72 4.62
C ILE A 617 -24.77 6.89 5.04
N ALA A 618 -25.99 7.44 4.90
CA ALA A 618 -27.22 6.73 5.22
C ALA A 618 -27.47 5.55 4.27
N ALA A 619 -27.15 5.69 2.98
CA ALA A 619 -27.23 4.62 2.00
C ALA A 619 -26.28 3.47 2.36
N PHE A 620 -25.02 3.77 2.66
CA PHE A 620 -24.05 2.77 3.11
C PHE A 620 -24.50 2.06 4.39
N ARG A 621 -24.94 2.81 5.41
CA ARG A 621 -25.50 2.25 6.65
C ARG A 621 -26.72 1.37 6.43
N SER A 622 -27.57 1.72 5.47
CA SER A 622 -28.75 0.92 5.11
C SER A 622 -28.35 -0.37 4.40
N TRP A 623 -27.38 -0.29 3.48
CA TRP A 623 -26.85 -1.45 2.77
C TRP A 623 -26.19 -2.45 3.72
N LEU A 624 -25.38 -2.00 4.69
CA LEU A 624 -24.78 -2.86 5.72
C LEU A 624 -25.83 -3.65 6.52
N LYS A 625 -27.04 -3.11 6.69
CA LYS A 625 -28.16 -3.79 7.38
C LYS A 625 -28.94 -4.73 6.47
N SER A 626 -28.76 -4.64 5.15
CA SER A 626 -29.43 -5.48 4.17
C SER A 626 -28.88 -6.91 4.20
N PRO A 627 -29.61 -7.91 3.66
CA PRO A 627 -29.08 -9.27 3.53
C PRO A 627 -27.76 -9.36 2.75
N ALA A 628 -27.61 -8.55 1.69
CA ALA A 628 -26.39 -8.51 0.87
C ALA A 628 -25.20 -7.97 1.69
N GLY A 629 -25.34 -6.78 2.27
CA GLY A 629 -24.28 -6.19 3.09
C GLY A 629 -23.92 -7.04 4.31
N ARG A 630 -24.89 -7.72 4.94
CA ARG A 630 -24.60 -8.68 6.02
C ARG A 630 -23.81 -9.89 5.52
N GLY A 631 -24.08 -10.37 4.31
CA GLY A 631 -23.31 -11.44 3.68
C GLY A 631 -21.85 -11.04 3.46
N GLU A 632 -21.60 -9.81 2.98
CA GLU A 632 -20.24 -9.31 2.77
C GLU A 632 -19.49 -9.09 4.10
N VAL A 633 -20.16 -8.62 5.15
CA VAL A 633 -19.58 -8.50 6.50
C VAL A 633 -19.14 -9.88 7.04
N GLU A 634 -19.96 -10.91 6.84
CA GLU A 634 -19.61 -12.29 7.21
C GLU A 634 -18.47 -12.83 6.34
N ALA A 635 -18.47 -12.55 5.03
CA ALA A 635 -17.43 -12.97 4.10
C ALA A 635 -16.06 -12.36 4.42
N ALA A 636 -16.06 -11.10 4.90
CA ALA A 636 -14.87 -10.43 5.43
C ALA A 636 -14.40 -10.99 6.80
N GLY A 637 -15.09 -11.99 7.35
CA GLY A 637 -14.70 -12.70 8.57
C GLY A 637 -15.18 -12.06 9.87
N TYR A 638 -16.10 -11.09 9.81
CA TYR A 638 -16.70 -10.51 11.01
C TYR A 638 -17.94 -11.28 11.47
N GLU A 639 -18.23 -11.24 12.76
CA GLU A 639 -19.48 -11.75 13.32
C GLU A 639 -20.64 -10.81 12.98
N ARG A 640 -21.83 -11.39 12.81
CA ARG A 640 -23.07 -10.62 12.72
C ARG A 640 -23.25 -9.75 13.96
N GLN A 641 -23.79 -8.54 13.71
CA GLN A 641 -24.09 -7.50 14.71
C GLN A 641 -24.22 -8.06 16.14
N ALA A 642 -23.22 -7.76 16.97
CA ALA A 642 -23.28 -8.08 18.39
C ALA A 642 -24.49 -7.34 19.01
N THR A 643 -25.43 -8.12 19.55
CA THR A 643 -26.60 -7.59 20.27
C THR A 643 -26.23 -6.93 21.60
N LEU A 644 -25.03 -7.21 22.10
CA LEU A 644 -24.50 -6.71 23.37
C LEU A 644 -23.98 -5.27 23.18
N GLY A 645 -24.71 -4.29 23.73
CA GLY A 645 -24.18 -2.94 23.88
C GLY A 645 -23.16 -2.92 25.02
N VAL A 646 -22.05 -2.25 24.79
CA VAL A 646 -20.99 -2.02 25.78
C VAL A 646 -21.20 -0.58 26.27
N ASP A 647 -21.76 -0.40 27.47
CA ASP A 647 -21.90 0.93 28.09
C ASP A 647 -20.66 1.20 28.94
N ILE A 648 -19.86 2.19 28.54
CA ILE A 648 -18.57 2.53 29.13
C ILE A 648 -18.70 3.92 29.71
N GLY A 649 -18.69 4.03 31.03
CA GLY A 649 -18.57 5.33 31.68
C GLY A 649 -17.19 5.90 31.36
N GLY A 650 -17.12 7.09 30.75
CA GLY A 650 -15.84 7.70 30.31
C GLY A 650 -14.78 7.80 31.41
N THR A 651 -15.18 8.04 32.66
CA THR A 651 -14.26 8.12 33.81
C THR A 651 -13.58 6.78 34.14
N GLU A 652 -14.27 5.65 33.99
CA GLU A 652 -13.72 4.33 34.31
C GLU A 652 -12.69 3.87 33.27
N LEU A 653 -12.76 4.42 32.06
CA LEU A 653 -11.82 4.15 30.96
C LEU A 653 -10.50 4.89 31.15
N ASP A 654 -10.59 6.18 31.50
CA ASP A 654 -9.41 7.02 31.77
C ASP A 654 -8.62 6.50 32.96
N ASP A 655 -9.29 6.15 34.08
CA ASP A 655 -8.64 5.58 35.27
C ASP A 655 -7.84 4.30 34.94
N ARG A 656 -8.37 3.43 34.08
CA ARG A 656 -7.70 2.17 33.68
C ARG A 656 -6.48 2.43 32.79
N LEU A 657 -6.56 3.40 31.88
CA LEU A 657 -5.41 3.80 31.06
C LEU A 657 -4.35 4.51 31.90
N ASP A 658 -4.75 5.26 32.93
CA ASP A 658 -3.81 5.86 33.89
C ASP A 658 -3.12 4.80 34.75
N SER A 659 -3.85 3.79 35.26
CA SER A 659 -3.22 2.65 35.94
C SER A 659 -2.28 1.87 35.01
N PHE A 660 -2.62 1.69 33.73
CA PHE A 660 -1.71 1.11 32.74
C PHE A 660 -0.44 1.95 32.57
N ARG A 661 -0.56 3.27 32.36
CA ARG A 661 0.59 4.18 32.21
C ARG A 661 1.46 4.22 33.48
N ALA A 662 0.83 4.21 34.65
CA ALA A 662 1.49 4.20 35.94
C ALA A 662 2.20 2.87 36.25
N ALA A 663 1.78 1.78 35.60
CA ALA A 663 2.40 0.48 35.75
C ALA A 663 3.73 0.34 34.99
N HIS A 664 4.00 1.21 34.01
CA HIS A 664 5.19 1.12 33.16
C HIS A 664 6.30 2.10 33.60
N PRO A 665 7.58 1.68 33.51
CA PRO A 665 8.73 2.54 33.84
C PRO A 665 8.87 3.71 32.86
N ASP A 666 9.64 4.75 33.23
CA ASP A 666 9.96 5.85 32.32
C ASP A 666 10.96 5.39 31.24
N LEU A 667 10.79 5.83 30.00
CA LEU A 667 11.67 5.43 28.90
C LEU A 667 12.94 6.29 28.85
N ARG A 668 14.06 5.62 28.59
CA ARG A 668 15.37 6.17 28.25
C ARG A 668 15.72 5.65 26.86
N LEU A 669 15.60 6.51 25.84
CA LEU A 669 15.82 6.13 24.43
C LEU A 669 17.18 6.63 23.95
N THR A 670 18.12 5.71 23.71
CA THR A 670 19.39 6.07 23.06
C THR A 670 19.21 6.05 21.54
N VAL A 671 19.30 7.20 20.89
CA VAL A 671 19.37 7.31 19.43
C VAL A 671 20.84 7.13 19.01
N LEU A 672 21.12 6.06 18.27
CA LEU A 672 22.44 5.77 17.72
C LEU A 672 22.40 6.01 16.22
N PHE A 673 23.03 7.11 15.79
CA PHE A 673 22.87 7.65 14.44
C PHE A 673 24.14 7.45 13.58
N ASP A 674 23.98 6.74 12.46
CA ASP A 674 25.05 6.54 11.49
C ASP A 674 25.39 7.85 10.76
N VAL A 675 26.64 8.29 10.89
CA VAL A 675 27.20 9.47 10.24
C VAL A 675 28.34 9.11 9.29
N SER A 676 28.45 7.84 8.89
CA SER A 676 29.43 7.40 7.89
C SER A 676 29.24 8.12 6.55
N ALA A 677 30.24 8.06 5.67
CA ALA A 677 30.15 8.75 4.38
C ALA A 677 29.02 8.23 3.48
N SER A 678 28.61 6.97 3.61
CA SER A 678 27.51 6.38 2.81
C SER A 678 26.15 7.02 3.12
N MET A 679 25.98 7.59 4.31
CA MET A 679 24.79 8.35 4.70
C MET A 679 24.64 9.68 3.94
N ARG A 680 25.69 10.16 3.25
CA ARG A 680 25.62 11.32 2.33
C ARG A 680 24.90 11.00 1.02
N GLU A 681 24.87 9.73 0.63
CA GLU A 681 24.32 9.31 -0.66
C GLU A 681 22.78 9.37 -0.64
N ARG A 682 22.19 9.77 -1.78
CA ARG A 682 20.74 9.65 -2.05
C ARG A 682 19.81 10.30 -0.99
N GLY A 683 20.30 11.27 -0.23
CA GLY A 683 19.52 11.98 0.79
C GLY A 683 19.21 11.17 2.05
N ARG A 684 19.89 10.03 2.28
CA ARG A 684 19.66 9.13 3.43
C ARG A 684 19.71 9.86 4.77
N PHE A 685 20.73 10.70 4.97
CA PHE A 685 20.88 11.48 6.21
C PHE A 685 19.66 12.36 6.51
N GLU A 686 19.14 13.10 5.53
CA GLU A 686 18.00 14.00 5.78
C GLU A 686 16.70 13.24 6.02
N ALA A 687 16.44 12.19 5.23
CA ALA A 687 15.28 11.33 5.42
C ALA A 687 15.29 10.64 6.81
N ALA A 688 16.47 10.17 7.23
CA ALA A 688 16.66 9.58 8.56
C ALA A 688 16.43 10.61 9.67
N ARG A 689 17.01 11.81 9.54
CA ARG A 689 16.91 12.89 10.53
C ARG A 689 15.45 13.31 10.74
N GLU A 690 14.71 13.53 9.65
CA GLU A 690 13.29 13.90 9.68
C GLU A 690 12.44 12.81 10.36
N ALA A 691 12.63 11.53 9.99
CA ALA A 691 11.89 10.43 10.59
C ALA A 691 12.17 10.27 12.09
N VAL A 692 13.44 10.43 12.52
CA VAL A 692 13.82 10.37 13.93
C VAL A 692 13.17 11.53 14.70
N GLU A 693 13.29 12.76 14.20
CA GLU A 693 12.71 13.95 14.83
C GLU A 693 11.19 13.82 15.02
N GLU A 694 10.47 13.27 14.03
CA GLU A 694 9.04 12.98 14.15
C GLU A 694 8.75 11.92 15.21
N SER A 695 9.50 10.82 15.21
CA SER A 695 9.31 9.72 16.15
C SER A 695 9.58 10.11 17.60
N LEU A 696 10.57 10.98 17.85
CA LEU A 696 10.88 11.51 19.19
C LEU A 696 9.75 12.38 19.73
N GLY A 697 8.92 12.96 18.87
CA GLY A 697 7.71 13.64 19.29
C GLY A 697 6.70 12.71 19.97
N ARG A 698 6.77 11.40 19.76
CA ARG A 698 5.84 10.40 20.35
C ARG A 698 6.17 10.04 21.79
N LEU A 699 7.35 10.42 22.29
CA LEU A 699 7.75 10.19 23.67
C LEU A 699 6.82 10.91 24.66
N GLY A 700 6.52 10.25 25.78
CA GLY A 700 5.74 10.82 26.87
C GLY A 700 6.52 11.87 27.65
N ALA A 701 5.83 12.73 28.40
CA ALA A 701 6.45 13.88 29.08
C ALA A 701 7.61 13.53 30.04
N LYS A 702 7.62 12.32 30.61
CA LYS A 702 8.66 11.82 31.53
C LYS A 702 9.78 11.02 30.85
N ASP A 703 9.60 10.70 29.57
CA ASP A 703 10.61 9.98 28.82
C ASP A 703 11.75 10.92 28.44
N ARG A 704 12.92 10.34 28.22
CA ARG A 704 14.10 11.10 27.82
C ARG A 704 14.85 10.40 26.69
N PHE A 705 15.51 11.17 25.84
CA PHE A 705 16.36 10.62 24.78
C PHE A 705 17.79 11.17 24.86
N ALA A 706 18.76 10.39 24.40
CA ALA A 706 20.14 10.82 24.22
C ALA A 706 20.61 10.45 22.82
N LEU A 707 21.37 11.33 22.17
CA LEU A 707 21.88 11.12 20.81
C LEU A 707 23.38 10.82 20.83
N ARG A 708 23.74 9.69 20.22
CA ARG A 708 25.11 9.30 19.91
C ARG A 708 25.25 9.11 18.40
N THR A 709 26.42 9.42 17.87
CA THR A 709 26.76 9.20 16.46
C THR A 709 27.87 8.16 16.32
N TYR A 710 27.89 7.47 15.20
CA TYR A 710 28.93 6.52 14.85
C TYR A 710 29.14 6.49 13.33
N PRO A 711 30.36 6.22 12.82
CA PRO A 711 31.57 5.96 13.58
C PRO A 711 32.16 7.24 14.20
N ALA A 712 32.85 7.11 15.33
CA ALA A 712 33.60 8.18 15.98
C ALA A 712 35.07 8.23 15.52
N GLY A 713 35.68 7.04 15.40
CA GLY A 713 37.07 6.81 15.02
C GLY A 713 37.31 6.81 13.51
N LYS A 714 38.58 6.91 13.12
CA LYS A 714 39.01 6.87 11.70
C LYS A 714 39.02 5.47 11.11
N ASP A 715 39.06 4.46 11.98
CA ASP A 715 38.99 3.02 11.72
C ASP A 715 37.56 2.51 11.53
N GLY A 716 36.55 3.38 11.68
CA GLY A 716 35.14 3.00 11.59
C GLY A 716 34.55 2.52 12.93
N GLY A 717 35.33 2.49 14.00
CA GLY A 717 34.87 2.12 15.34
C GLY A 717 34.40 3.30 16.20
N GLY A 718 33.87 2.97 17.37
CA GLY A 718 33.53 3.90 18.44
C GLY A 718 32.29 4.79 18.20
N THR A 719 31.81 5.37 19.30
CA THR A 719 30.66 6.28 19.34
C THR A 719 31.01 7.65 19.93
N ALA A 720 30.30 8.69 19.51
CA ALA A 720 30.47 10.05 20.03
C ALA A 720 29.12 10.62 20.48
N GLU A 721 29.05 11.11 21.72
CA GLU A 721 27.86 11.76 22.25
C GLU A 721 27.66 13.13 21.58
N VAL A 722 26.43 13.43 21.15
CA VAL A 722 26.07 14.71 20.52
C VAL A 722 25.24 15.57 21.47
N THR A 723 24.33 14.96 22.23
CA THR A 723 23.59 15.64 23.29
C THR A 723 24.33 15.49 24.60
N GLU A 724 24.53 16.56 25.37
CA GLU A 724 24.99 16.40 26.76
C GLU A 724 23.89 15.72 27.60
N GLY A 725 24.00 14.41 27.83
CA GLY A 725 23.06 13.64 28.64
C GLY A 725 21.66 13.48 28.05
N TRP A 726 20.71 13.21 28.94
CA TRP A 726 19.30 12.92 28.62
C TRP A 726 18.49 14.20 28.38
N ARG A 727 17.84 14.31 27.21
CA ARG A 727 17.02 15.44 26.75
C ARG A 727 15.52 15.14 26.83
N GLU A 728 14.72 16.20 26.93
CA GLU A 728 13.25 16.12 26.91
C GLU A 728 12.70 16.01 25.48
N PRO A 729 11.52 15.38 25.28
CA PRO A 729 10.86 15.35 23.98
C PRO A 729 10.62 16.74 23.41
N GLY A 730 10.79 16.91 22.10
CA GLY A 730 10.66 18.21 21.43
C GLY A 730 11.91 19.09 21.49
N ALA A 731 12.93 18.73 22.27
CA ALA A 731 14.27 19.27 22.06
C ALA A 731 14.75 18.86 20.65
N GLY A 732 15.27 19.81 19.86
CA GLY A 732 15.78 19.52 18.53
C GLY A 732 16.93 18.51 18.57
N LEU A 733 17.06 17.68 17.53
CA LEU A 733 18.07 16.63 17.46
C LEU A 733 19.50 17.19 17.50
N GLY A 734 19.69 18.43 17.05
CA GLY A 734 20.99 19.12 17.06
C GLY A 734 22.03 18.47 16.14
N LEU A 735 21.59 17.60 15.22
CA LEU A 735 22.45 16.85 14.32
C LEU A 735 22.49 17.51 12.95
N GLU A 736 23.59 18.19 12.69
CA GLU A 736 23.84 18.90 11.42
C GLU A 736 24.58 18.01 10.42
N ARG A 737 24.43 18.33 9.13
CA ARG A 737 25.09 17.61 8.03
C ARG A 737 26.62 17.63 8.12
N SER A 738 27.20 18.59 8.84
CA SER A 738 28.63 18.66 9.13
C SER A 738 29.15 17.50 9.99
N ALA A 739 28.27 16.77 10.68
CA ALA A 739 28.63 15.58 11.46
C ALA A 739 29.04 14.38 10.57
N LEU A 740 28.65 14.39 9.29
CA LEU A 740 28.94 13.29 8.35
C LEU A 740 30.45 13.15 8.09
N ARG A 741 30.95 11.91 8.11
CA ARG A 741 32.34 11.57 7.89
C ARG A 741 32.80 11.80 6.43
N PRO A 742 34.07 12.14 6.19
CA PRO A 742 34.61 12.31 4.83
C PRO A 742 34.54 11.03 3.99
N GLU A 743 34.55 11.14 2.65
CA GLU A 743 34.39 10.01 1.71
C GLU A 743 35.37 8.84 1.91
N GLY A 744 36.54 9.08 2.53
CA GLY A 744 37.52 8.05 2.88
C GLY A 744 37.18 7.22 4.13
N GLN A 745 36.13 7.57 4.88
CA GLN A 745 35.66 6.90 6.09
C GLN A 745 34.22 6.42 5.89
N ARG A 746 34.05 5.54 4.90
CA ARG A 746 32.73 5.12 4.41
C ARG A 746 32.00 4.14 5.33
N GLN A 747 32.64 3.62 6.36
CA GLN A 747 32.21 2.36 7.00
C GLN A 747 32.13 2.52 8.52
N ALA A 748 31.21 1.78 9.14
CA ALA A 748 30.91 1.84 10.56
C ALA A 748 30.86 0.43 11.17
N ASP A 749 31.52 0.22 12.31
CA ASP A 749 31.38 -1.01 13.10
C ASP A 749 30.06 -0.97 13.89
N LEU A 750 29.01 -1.49 13.27
CA LEU A 750 27.68 -1.54 13.91
C LEU A 750 27.67 -2.37 15.20
N LEU A 751 28.42 -3.47 15.25
CA LEU A 751 28.42 -4.38 16.38
C LEU A 751 29.03 -3.72 17.62
N GLU A 752 30.16 -3.06 17.45
CA GLU A 752 30.83 -2.30 18.50
C GLU A 752 29.98 -1.09 18.94
N ALA A 753 29.44 -0.34 17.98
CA ALA A 753 28.64 0.84 18.29
C ALA A 753 27.39 0.52 19.13
N VAL A 754 26.69 -0.59 18.81
CA VAL A 754 25.54 -1.04 19.61
C VAL A 754 25.97 -1.54 20.99
N ARG A 755 27.13 -2.23 21.10
CA ARG A 755 27.67 -2.63 22.41
C ARG A 755 27.96 -1.41 23.27
N GLU A 756 28.72 -0.43 22.79
CA GLU A 756 29.02 0.81 23.53
C GLU A 756 27.77 1.61 23.88
N ALA A 757 26.77 1.65 22.99
CA ALA A 757 25.50 2.33 23.25
C ALA A 757 24.65 1.65 24.33
N THR A 758 24.93 0.38 24.60
CA THR A 758 24.24 -0.46 25.59
C THR A 758 25.17 -0.87 26.75
N GLU A 759 26.34 -0.24 26.87
CA GLU A 759 27.20 -0.35 28.05
C GLU A 759 26.56 0.41 29.21
N GLY A 760 26.18 -0.32 30.26
CA GLY A 760 25.35 0.17 31.35
C GLY A 760 23.99 -0.53 31.40
N GLY A 761 23.46 -0.74 32.60
CA GLY A 761 22.12 -1.29 32.80
C GLY A 761 21.08 -0.16 32.90
N PRO A 762 19.79 -0.47 32.71
CA PRO A 762 18.73 0.47 33.09
C PRO A 762 18.93 0.93 34.54
N GLU A 763 18.79 2.24 34.78
CA GLU A 763 18.74 2.78 36.13
C GLU A 763 17.46 2.30 36.82
N ASP A 764 17.48 2.14 38.14
CA ASP A 764 16.32 1.67 38.92
C ASP A 764 15.04 2.45 38.56
N GLY A 765 14.02 1.75 38.07
CA GLY A 765 12.72 2.32 37.69
C GLY A 765 12.63 2.89 36.26
N THR A 766 13.64 2.71 35.42
CA THR A 766 13.62 3.13 34.00
C THR A 766 13.73 1.95 33.03
N GLN A 767 13.15 2.11 31.84
CA GLN A 767 13.35 1.19 30.72
C GLN A 767 14.33 1.81 29.72
N HIS A 768 15.29 1.01 29.23
CA HIS A 768 16.25 1.45 28.23
C HIS A 768 15.92 0.82 26.87
N ALA A 769 15.87 1.64 25.82
CA ALA A 769 15.74 1.18 24.43
C ALA A 769 16.75 1.89 23.52
N VAL A 770 17.05 1.28 22.38
CA VAL A 770 17.94 1.86 21.36
C VAL A 770 17.16 2.11 20.08
N LEU A 771 17.25 3.32 19.53
CA LEU A 771 16.85 3.64 18.17
C LEU A 771 18.11 3.71 17.29
N LEU A 772 18.37 2.65 16.55
CA LEU A 772 19.49 2.53 15.62
C LEU A 772 19.11 3.04 14.23
N VAL A 773 19.81 4.05 13.75
CA VAL A 773 19.70 4.56 12.38
C VAL A 773 20.92 4.10 11.61
N THR A 774 20.74 3.31 10.54
CA THR A 774 21.86 2.79 9.76
C THR A 774 21.50 2.47 8.33
N ASP A 775 22.46 2.58 7.42
CA ASP A 775 22.34 2.01 6.08
C ASP A 775 22.98 0.61 5.96
N GLY A 776 23.64 0.08 7.00
CA GLY A 776 24.18 -1.27 7.02
C GLY A 776 25.38 -1.51 6.08
N ASP A 777 26.23 -0.50 5.84
CA ASP A 777 27.53 -0.67 5.16
C ASP A 777 28.67 -1.02 6.14
N TYR A 778 29.46 -2.05 5.79
CA TYR A 778 30.52 -2.65 6.64
C TYR A 778 31.93 -2.32 6.16
N LEU A 779 32.92 -2.54 7.03
CA LEU A 779 34.35 -2.46 6.74
C LEU A 779 34.75 -3.29 5.50
N LYS A 780 35.53 -2.69 4.59
CA LYS A 780 35.83 -3.26 3.27
C LYS A 780 36.68 -4.52 3.45
N GLY A 781 36.13 -5.67 3.06
CA GLY A 781 36.85 -6.94 3.09
C GLY A 781 36.54 -7.83 4.30
N GLU A 782 35.65 -7.39 5.20
CA GLU A 782 35.11 -8.26 6.26
C GLU A 782 33.73 -8.81 5.86
N PRO A 783 33.43 -10.08 6.17
CA PRO A 783 32.09 -10.63 5.94
C PRO A 783 31.07 -10.00 6.90
N PRO A 784 29.79 -9.93 6.51
CA PRO A 784 28.71 -9.53 7.41
C PRO A 784 28.71 -10.37 8.69
N ARG A 785 28.71 -9.71 9.85
CA ARG A 785 28.75 -10.29 11.21
C ARG A 785 27.34 -10.56 11.76
N THR A 786 26.40 -10.98 10.90
CA THR A 786 24.99 -11.19 11.26
C THR A 786 24.79 -12.17 12.41
N SER A 787 25.59 -13.24 12.49
CA SER A 787 25.51 -14.20 13.59
C SER A 787 25.86 -13.58 14.94
N GLN A 788 26.85 -12.68 14.97
CA GLN A 788 27.26 -11.96 16.17
C GLN A 788 26.25 -10.88 16.56
N LEU A 789 25.68 -10.17 15.58
CA LEU A 789 24.59 -9.20 15.83
C LEU A 789 23.31 -9.89 16.36
N ARG A 790 22.96 -11.09 15.86
CA ARG A 790 21.87 -11.88 16.45
C ARG A 790 22.19 -12.33 17.87
N ALA A 791 23.43 -12.73 18.14
CA ALA A 791 23.85 -13.10 19.49
C ALA A 791 23.76 -11.91 20.46
N LEU A 792 24.21 -10.72 20.02
CA LEU A 792 24.06 -9.47 20.76
C LEU A 792 22.58 -9.11 20.96
N GLY A 793 21.75 -9.21 19.91
CA GLY A 793 20.31 -8.99 20.01
C GLY A 793 19.68 -9.88 21.08
N ARG A 794 19.97 -11.19 21.08
CA ARG A 794 19.48 -12.11 22.12
C ARG A 794 19.98 -11.75 23.54
N GLU A 795 21.20 -11.24 23.65
CA GLU A 795 21.72 -10.75 24.93
C GLU A 795 20.96 -9.51 25.42
N LEU A 796 20.77 -8.52 24.54
CA LEU A 796 20.00 -7.31 24.82
C LEU A 796 18.54 -7.65 25.16
N HIS A 797 17.96 -8.62 24.47
CA HIS A 797 16.62 -9.12 24.79
C HIS A 797 16.53 -9.66 26.23
N ARG A 798 17.51 -10.48 26.67
CA ARG A 798 17.56 -10.99 28.05
C ARG A 798 17.73 -9.88 29.09
N ARG A 799 18.36 -8.76 28.70
CA ARG A 799 18.53 -7.55 29.52
C ARG A 799 17.33 -6.60 29.46
N GLY A 800 16.30 -6.90 28.64
CA GLY A 800 15.12 -6.08 28.48
C GLY A 800 15.32 -4.82 27.61
N ILE A 801 16.34 -4.79 26.75
CA ILE A 801 16.70 -3.64 25.91
C ILE A 801 16.30 -3.91 24.44
N PRO A 802 15.16 -3.38 23.96
CA PRO A 802 14.78 -3.52 22.54
C PRO A 802 15.59 -2.57 21.66
N VAL A 803 15.94 -3.03 20.44
CA VAL A 803 16.57 -2.20 19.40
C VAL A 803 15.59 -1.95 18.27
N VAL A 804 15.08 -0.72 18.18
CA VAL A 804 14.31 -0.24 17.03
C VAL A 804 15.28 0.21 15.95
N VAL A 805 15.08 -0.27 14.72
CA VAL A 805 15.98 0.02 13.60
C VAL A 805 15.26 0.86 12.56
N ALA A 806 15.84 2.01 12.22
CA ALA A 806 15.52 2.77 11.02
C ALA A 806 16.59 2.44 9.95
N SER A 807 16.24 1.54 9.03
CA SER A 807 17.15 1.13 7.97
C SER A 807 17.04 2.03 6.75
N MET A 808 18.16 2.64 6.33
CA MET A 808 18.23 3.49 5.13
C MET A 808 18.35 2.69 3.82
N ARG A 809 17.97 1.41 3.84
CA ARG A 809 17.83 0.53 2.68
C ARG A 809 16.39 0.00 2.62
N PRO A 810 15.76 -0.07 1.42
CA PRO A 810 14.42 -0.62 1.26
C PRO A 810 14.26 -2.07 1.76
N TYR A 811 15.34 -2.86 1.78
CA TYR A 811 15.34 -4.26 2.22
C TYR A 811 16.05 -4.49 3.56
N GLY A 812 16.53 -3.45 4.24
CA GLY A 812 17.41 -3.62 5.39
C GLY A 812 16.75 -4.16 6.67
N CYS A 813 15.42 -4.36 6.63
CA CYS A 813 14.64 -5.02 7.67
C CYS A 813 14.30 -6.49 7.39
N ALA A 814 14.64 -7.03 6.21
CA ALA A 814 14.37 -8.43 5.92
C ALA A 814 15.35 -9.35 6.68
N ASP A 815 14.81 -10.28 7.50
CA ASP A 815 15.61 -11.27 8.22
C ASP A 815 15.25 -12.68 7.74
N SER A 816 15.85 -13.12 6.62
CA SER A 816 15.60 -14.44 6.03
C SER A 816 16.82 -15.36 6.10
N LYS A 817 16.60 -16.68 6.09
CA LYS A 817 17.69 -17.67 6.01
C LYS A 817 18.46 -17.61 4.69
N ALA A 818 17.85 -17.10 3.61
CA ALA A 818 18.44 -17.01 2.27
C ALA A 818 19.26 -15.72 2.04
N ALA A 819 18.94 -14.64 2.77
CA ALA A 819 19.67 -13.36 2.76
C ALA A 819 19.39 -12.61 4.08
N PRO A 820 20.19 -12.84 5.15
CA PRO A 820 19.98 -12.18 6.43
C PRO A 820 20.58 -10.76 6.39
N HIS A 821 19.73 -9.72 6.52
CA HIS A 821 20.21 -8.35 6.67
C HIS A 821 20.48 -8.03 8.14
N GLU A 822 21.65 -7.50 8.40
CA GLU A 822 22.19 -7.36 9.75
C GLU A 822 21.40 -6.41 10.68
N PRO A 823 20.94 -5.22 10.24
CA PRO A 823 20.13 -4.36 11.10
C PRO A 823 18.78 -5.01 11.45
N GLY A 824 18.09 -5.61 10.47
CA GLY A 824 16.84 -6.36 10.71
C GLY A 824 17.02 -7.54 11.66
N ALA A 825 18.10 -8.31 11.50
CA ALA A 825 18.42 -9.43 12.38
C ALA A 825 18.68 -9.00 13.83
N LEU A 826 19.32 -7.85 14.05
CA LEU A 826 19.52 -7.27 15.38
C LEU A 826 18.19 -6.79 15.99
N ALA A 827 17.38 -6.06 15.23
CA ALA A 827 16.04 -5.62 15.67
C ALA A 827 15.20 -6.83 16.09
N HIS A 828 15.13 -7.87 15.25
CA HIS A 828 14.32 -9.05 15.54
C HIS A 828 14.85 -9.86 16.73
N ALA A 829 16.17 -10.09 16.81
CA ALA A 829 16.77 -10.85 17.91
C ALA A 829 16.74 -10.12 19.25
N SER A 830 16.84 -8.78 19.26
CA SER A 830 16.57 -7.95 20.44
C SER A 830 15.09 -7.81 20.74
N GLY A 831 14.24 -8.18 19.78
CA GLY A 831 12.81 -7.91 19.62
C GLY A 831 12.40 -6.45 19.83
N GLY A 832 13.15 -5.54 19.23
CA GLY A 832 12.58 -4.26 18.82
C GLY A 832 11.84 -4.39 17.50
N ALA A 833 11.62 -3.26 16.84
CA ALA A 833 10.97 -3.17 15.54
C ALA A 833 11.97 -2.74 14.45
N CYS A 834 11.64 -2.93 13.18
CA CYS A 834 12.45 -2.43 12.08
C CYS A 834 11.58 -1.73 11.03
N ALA A 835 11.97 -0.51 10.66
CA ALA A 835 11.36 0.28 9.60
C ALA A 835 12.38 0.55 8.49
N ALA A 836 12.07 0.16 7.25
CA ALA A 836 12.94 0.31 6.09
C ALA A 836 12.62 1.58 5.29
N LEU A 837 13.60 2.08 4.55
CA LEU A 837 13.47 3.30 3.74
C LEU A 837 12.33 3.16 2.72
N SER A 838 11.25 3.90 2.98
CA SER A 838 10.02 3.95 2.19
C SER A 838 9.32 5.30 2.42
N GLY A 839 8.26 5.59 1.67
CA GLY A 839 7.47 6.82 1.85
C GLY A 839 6.83 6.96 3.24
N ASP A 840 6.63 5.83 3.94
CA ASP A 840 5.96 5.77 5.25
C ASP A 840 6.93 5.57 6.43
N LEU A 841 8.25 5.71 6.19
CA LEU A 841 9.27 5.53 7.23
C LEU A 841 9.01 6.35 8.50
N PRO A 842 8.65 7.66 8.44
CA PRO A 842 8.35 8.45 9.64
C PRO A 842 7.17 7.89 10.45
N ALA A 843 6.08 7.50 9.78
CA ALA A 843 4.89 6.95 10.43
C ALA A 843 5.15 5.57 11.07
N GLN A 844 5.92 4.70 10.40
CA GLN A 844 6.32 3.40 10.95
C GLN A 844 7.21 3.58 12.18
N LEU A 845 8.17 4.51 12.11
CA LEU A 845 9.08 4.78 13.22
C LEU A 845 8.35 5.41 14.42
N SER A 846 7.45 6.37 14.14
CA SER A 846 6.56 6.97 15.14
C SER A 846 5.76 5.90 15.89
N ARG A 847 5.15 4.93 15.19
CA ARG A 847 4.41 3.82 15.83
C ARG A 847 5.32 2.93 16.67
N ALA A 848 6.51 2.59 16.15
CA ALA A 848 7.47 1.78 16.89
C ALA A 848 7.95 2.46 18.18
N VAL A 849 8.24 3.77 18.14
CA VAL A 849 8.62 4.55 19.33
C VAL A 849 7.43 4.74 20.28
N ALA A 850 6.23 5.00 19.76
CA ALA A 850 5.01 5.09 20.56
C ALA A 850 4.72 3.78 21.34
N ALA A 851 4.99 2.63 20.72
CA ALA A 851 4.85 1.34 21.37
C ALA A 851 5.83 1.15 22.56
N LEU A 852 6.98 1.83 22.56
CA LEU A 852 7.97 1.78 23.65
C LEU A 852 7.60 2.64 24.87
N THR A 853 6.87 3.74 24.68
CA THR A 853 6.54 4.72 25.75
C THR A 853 5.27 4.35 26.53
N GLU A 854 4.55 3.31 26.11
CA GLU A 854 3.35 2.80 26.78
C GLU A 854 2.30 3.92 27.04
N GLY A 855 2.34 4.97 26.20
CA GLY A 855 1.34 6.04 26.15
C GLY A 855 1.29 6.99 27.35
N LYS A 856 2.40 7.24 28.06
CA LYS A 856 2.43 8.29 29.11
C LYS A 856 2.07 9.66 28.51
N GLY A 857 1.06 10.33 29.08
CA GLY A 857 0.46 11.55 28.53
C GLY A 857 1.46 12.63 28.10
N ARG A 858 1.11 13.33 27.01
CA ARG A 858 1.82 14.51 26.50
C ARG A 858 1.39 15.78 27.24
#